data_AF-A0A957NP96-F1
#
_entry.id   AF-A0A957NP96-F1
#
_cell.length_a   1.000
_cell.length_b   1.000
_cell.length_c   1.000
_cell.angle_alpha   90.00
_cell.angle_beta   90.00
_cell.angle_gamma   90.00
#
_symmetry.space_group_name_H-M   'P 1'
#
loop_
_entity.id
_entity.type
_entity.pdbx_description
1 polymer ?
#
loop_
_entity_poly.entity_id
_entity_poly.type
_entity_poly.pdbx_seq_one_letter_code
_entity_poly.pdbx_strand_id
1 'polypeptide(L)'
;IADEYEELDTRWTRGQFNDELVTVELPGFDVAPKLLGTDAIITHGVAETSAQVRGRVDLSAGVDLSQANVLRLKIDGKGPFEIDLTKDLDATTGVQAQQIVDAVNAQLAAALPGQTIATLENNFLRLTAPTRGPEGELEVQDDEDDAAEIVLGLPPRAYSGQAATAAQVTGKVDLSGALDLTNARYLRLLLDGTTLVEIDCAGPDPANMRLPQVIDAINRGLGFDPAAELDFYPATHNDRFITLASPSKGVTSTLAFQRAAAQDAFALLFGDVPVFHVGRADEPARVTGRRDLSSGVDLSEFALLQLQVDGAVSLIDCAGDEPANTQLPEIVNAINQSVGALIATDNGRFLMLHSPSSGPTGELLIQTPPERDATELLLGIGPRRFEGRLAGHARIVGETDLAKGVDVRAQHLLQLAIDDAAPITIDLRAAAPKNAHAMSADQVVDAINNVLTPDIAATDGERLILTSPTAGSASSLRILPVELVQRRRFVTRAIITDEATAKVFGAYQVEASGRDATNARLVGQPNLSRGVDLSSNRFLRLALDGDDFVEIDCAGTRPRATLIQEVVDKINAHFAIAPRLASHNGKQLILSSNRLGSQSRIEIAPPRSRDARPTLMGIEPAIFRGQDATRVIYTGTVDLRNGVDLSAADRIKIALDGAEALEIACATAAADPAKVKLNELMLAINLAVGSNVASHDGKFLIIASAKSGAASQLRFETPDDAATDATTAIFGIAAPRTYQGTDAQPGQAVGGQALAETVDLRSARFLRIGVDGKAPIDVDCAAAADPKKLDAVPLSDIENAIDTQLNANVAAIVDGKLLLTSPTAGKSSRIVVEAHTSGDAAPLLLGSPPAVTTGQDATPAIITGADLLTPVDLRQRSLLRLGVDGARPVDIDVAGFAPQTTFLHEIVPQINAVVPGLAVATDDDRLQLTSPTVGAQSRLSVLPLRYLELIEYPPAPLDIPVQSVRHGSRWPMTNDGAAAVDAEFALAAPLGVSGPTLVNMTLGWQIRLLIALSPHETLRIWRDPERGLQASVVGAAGDE
;
A
#
# COMPACT_ATOMS: atom_id res chain seq x y z
N ILE A 1 -42.51 -5.72 -12.23
CA ILE A 1 -42.55 -4.25 -12.04
C ILE A 1 -42.78 -4.05 -10.56
N ALA A 2 -42.01 -3.17 -9.92
CA ALA A 2 -42.17 -2.82 -8.52
C ALA A 2 -43.54 -2.15 -8.33
N ASP A 3 -44.34 -2.66 -7.41
CA ASP A 3 -45.67 -2.18 -7.07
C ASP A 3 -45.79 -1.73 -5.61
N GLU A 4 -44.80 -2.06 -4.77
CA GLU A 4 -44.67 -1.53 -3.43
C GLU A 4 -44.29 -0.05 -3.46
N TYR A 5 -45.00 0.75 -2.65
CA TYR A 5 -44.88 2.21 -2.67
C TYR A 5 -43.47 2.72 -2.33
N GLU A 6 -42.74 1.99 -1.48
CA GLU A 6 -41.35 2.29 -1.09
C GLU A 6 -40.35 2.06 -2.24
N GLU A 7 -40.73 1.28 -3.25
CA GLU A 7 -39.92 0.96 -4.44
C GLU A 7 -40.25 1.87 -5.64
N LEU A 8 -41.23 2.78 -5.48
CA LEU A 8 -41.63 3.76 -6.48
C LEU A 8 -40.88 5.08 -6.28
N ASP A 9 -40.27 5.57 -7.35
CA ASP A 9 -39.74 6.92 -7.40
C ASP A 9 -40.88 7.89 -7.76
N THR A 10 -41.62 8.30 -6.73
CA THR A 10 -42.82 9.13 -6.85
C THR A 10 -42.49 10.63 -6.88
N ARG A 11 -43.21 11.39 -7.71
CA ARG A 11 -42.91 12.83 -7.87
C ARG A 11 -43.00 13.66 -6.59
N TRP A 12 -43.83 13.25 -5.62
CA TRP A 12 -44.08 14.00 -4.39
C TRP A 12 -43.12 13.64 -3.24
N THR A 13 -42.30 12.58 -3.38
CA THR A 13 -41.20 12.29 -2.44
C THR A 13 -39.91 13.00 -2.82
N ARG A 14 -39.77 13.51 -4.05
CA ARG A 14 -38.62 14.28 -4.57
C ARG A 14 -38.53 15.72 -4.00
N GLY A 15 -38.65 15.88 -2.68
CA GLY A 15 -38.53 17.15 -1.96
C GLY A 15 -39.62 18.18 -2.30
N GLN A 16 -39.94 19.07 -1.36
CA GLN A 16 -41.07 20.03 -1.49
C GLN A 16 -40.94 21.05 -2.64
N PHE A 17 -39.82 21.10 -3.38
CA PHE A 17 -39.55 22.10 -4.42
C PHE A 17 -39.03 21.54 -5.75
N ASN A 18 -38.98 20.21 -5.95
CA ASN A 18 -38.38 19.62 -7.15
C ASN A 18 -39.28 18.51 -7.75
N ASP A 19 -40.36 18.91 -8.43
CA ASP A 19 -41.25 17.97 -9.15
C ASP A 19 -40.70 17.54 -10.53
N GLU A 20 -39.46 17.93 -10.84
CA GLU A 20 -38.73 17.67 -12.08
C GLU A 20 -37.92 16.36 -11.96
N LEU A 21 -38.19 15.42 -12.85
CA LEU A 21 -37.33 14.29 -13.17
C LEU A 21 -36.29 14.75 -14.21
N VAL A 22 -35.01 14.70 -13.83
CA VAL A 22 -33.89 14.91 -14.74
C VAL A 22 -33.31 13.55 -15.13
N THR A 23 -33.27 13.24 -16.42
CA THR A 23 -32.65 12.03 -16.96
C THR A 23 -31.59 12.40 -17.99
N VAL A 24 -30.54 11.59 -18.09
CA VAL A 24 -29.47 11.74 -19.07
C VAL A 24 -29.54 10.57 -20.05
N GLU A 25 -29.58 10.87 -21.34
CA GLU A 25 -29.65 9.89 -22.43
C GLU A 25 -28.39 9.96 -23.30
N LEU A 26 -28.03 8.82 -23.91
CA LEU A 26 -27.04 8.75 -24.99
C LEU A 26 -27.74 8.88 -26.33
N PRO A 27 -27.74 10.05 -26.97
CA PRO A 27 -28.10 10.12 -28.37
C PRO A 27 -27.16 9.24 -29.20
N GLY A 28 -27.70 8.53 -30.20
CA GLY A 28 -26.92 7.76 -31.18
C GLY A 28 -26.07 8.62 -32.14
N PHE A 29 -25.68 9.82 -31.73
CA PHE A 29 -24.93 10.80 -32.50
C PHE A 29 -23.44 10.85 -32.13
N ASP A 30 -23.01 10.13 -31.10
CA ASP A 30 -21.61 10.07 -30.67
C ASP A 30 -20.73 9.30 -31.66
N VAL A 31 -19.68 9.95 -32.14
CA VAL A 31 -18.72 9.40 -33.10
C VAL A 31 -17.45 8.84 -32.45
N ALA A 32 -17.20 9.10 -31.16
CA ALA A 32 -15.97 8.69 -30.48
C ALA A 32 -15.68 7.18 -30.63
N PRO A 33 -16.64 6.24 -30.47
CA PRO A 33 -16.41 4.81 -30.67
C PRO A 33 -15.91 4.45 -32.08
N LYS A 34 -16.31 5.20 -33.11
CA LYS A 34 -15.89 4.98 -34.49
C LYS A 34 -14.52 5.55 -34.82
N LEU A 35 -14.06 6.55 -34.08
CA LEU A 35 -12.76 7.18 -34.32
C LEU A 35 -11.67 6.59 -33.44
N LEU A 36 -12.01 6.31 -32.18
CA LEU A 36 -11.05 5.99 -31.13
C LEU A 36 -11.20 4.57 -30.60
N GLY A 37 -12.29 3.87 -30.92
CA GLY A 37 -12.62 2.55 -30.39
C GLY A 37 -13.37 2.58 -29.04
N THR A 38 -13.53 3.76 -28.45
CA THR A 38 -14.18 3.98 -27.15
C THR A 38 -15.02 5.27 -27.13
N ASP A 39 -16.07 5.33 -26.30
CA ASP A 39 -16.89 6.53 -26.05
C ASP A 39 -16.33 7.44 -24.95
N ALA A 40 -15.43 6.92 -24.11
CA ALA A 40 -14.77 7.69 -23.07
C ALA A 40 -13.32 7.22 -22.86
N ILE A 41 -12.41 8.18 -22.70
CA ILE A 41 -11.01 7.91 -22.33
C ILE A 41 -10.44 9.15 -21.64
N ILE A 42 -9.58 8.96 -20.64
CA ILE A 42 -8.78 10.03 -20.04
C ILE A 42 -7.31 9.64 -20.10
N THR A 43 -6.45 10.61 -20.40
CA THR A 43 -4.99 10.45 -20.37
C THR A 43 -4.35 11.70 -19.80
N HIS A 44 -3.27 11.52 -19.05
CA HIS A 44 -2.48 12.60 -18.46
C HIS A 44 -1.07 12.63 -19.03
N GLY A 45 -0.47 13.82 -19.08
CA GLY A 45 0.94 13.96 -19.39
C GLY A 45 1.83 13.51 -18.24
N VAL A 46 3.11 13.34 -18.55
CA VAL A 46 4.12 12.89 -17.58
C VAL A 46 4.95 14.11 -17.18
N ALA A 47 5.14 14.33 -15.87
CA ALA A 47 5.98 15.42 -15.39
C ALA A 47 7.44 15.25 -15.85
N GLU A 48 8.16 16.37 -15.97
CA GLU A 48 9.62 16.34 -16.10
C GLU A 48 10.24 15.60 -14.91
N THR A 49 11.27 14.80 -15.18
CA THR A 49 12.00 14.05 -14.14
C THR A 49 13.43 14.53 -14.07
N SER A 50 14.01 14.55 -12.87
CA SER A 50 15.46 14.73 -12.70
C SER A 50 16.25 13.54 -13.23
N ALA A 51 17.54 13.73 -13.48
CA ALA A 51 18.47 12.63 -13.63
C ALA A 51 18.52 11.83 -12.32
N GLN A 52 18.39 10.50 -12.42
CA GLN A 52 18.40 9.63 -11.26
C GLN A 52 19.02 8.29 -11.59
N VAL A 53 19.71 7.71 -10.61
CA VAL A 53 20.14 6.31 -10.62
C VAL A 53 19.72 5.65 -9.33
N ARG A 54 19.10 4.48 -9.47
CA ARG A 54 18.84 3.57 -8.36
C ARG A 54 19.85 2.43 -8.42
N GLY A 55 20.56 2.23 -7.33
CA GLY A 55 21.51 1.15 -7.17
C GLY A 55 20.85 -0.23 -7.25
N ARG A 56 21.66 -1.24 -7.57
CA ARG A 56 21.24 -2.65 -7.68
C ARG A 56 21.75 -3.52 -6.52
N VAL A 57 22.51 -2.95 -5.59
CA VAL A 57 23.03 -3.63 -4.41
C VAL A 57 22.11 -3.38 -3.22
N ASP A 58 21.65 -4.45 -2.60
CA ASP A 58 20.92 -4.39 -1.33
C ASP A 58 21.91 -4.13 -0.19
N LEU A 59 21.78 -2.98 0.47
CA LEU A 59 22.69 -2.51 1.51
C LEU A 59 22.27 -2.94 2.93
N SER A 60 21.25 -3.79 3.08
CA SER A 60 20.69 -4.20 4.38
C SER A 60 21.67 -4.95 5.29
N ALA A 61 22.62 -5.69 4.72
CA ALA A 61 23.64 -6.41 5.48
C ALA A 61 24.88 -5.56 5.82
N GLY A 62 24.91 -4.31 5.33
CA GLY A 62 26.12 -3.50 5.28
C GLY A 62 27.10 -3.95 4.18
N VAL A 63 28.06 -3.10 3.85
CA VAL A 63 29.05 -3.34 2.79
C VAL A 63 30.49 -3.19 3.30
N ASP A 64 31.42 -3.86 2.62
CA ASP A 64 32.85 -3.72 2.85
C ASP A 64 33.43 -2.69 1.87
N LEU A 65 33.92 -1.58 2.41
CA LEU A 65 34.53 -0.47 1.68
C LEU A 65 36.04 -0.39 1.93
N SER A 66 36.67 -1.45 2.45
CA SER A 66 38.10 -1.47 2.79
C SER A 66 39.04 -1.40 1.58
N GLN A 67 38.55 -1.68 0.37
CA GLN A 67 39.32 -1.68 -0.88
C GLN A 67 38.80 -0.66 -1.90
N ALA A 68 37.64 -0.07 -1.67
CA ALA A 68 37.03 0.94 -2.54
C ALA A 68 36.01 1.74 -1.73
N ASN A 69 36.39 2.94 -1.31
CA ASN A 69 35.61 3.80 -0.42
C ASN A 69 35.20 5.14 -1.04
N VAL A 70 35.63 5.45 -2.28
CA VAL A 70 35.39 6.76 -2.88
C VAL A 70 34.28 6.68 -3.93
N LEU A 71 33.21 7.45 -3.76
CA LEU A 71 32.17 7.66 -4.77
C LEU A 71 32.38 9.01 -5.46
N ARG A 72 32.56 9.02 -6.78
CA ARG A 72 32.80 10.25 -7.55
C ARG A 72 31.59 10.65 -8.38
N LEU A 73 31.04 11.82 -8.11
CA LEU A 73 29.80 12.29 -8.76
C LEU A 73 30.01 13.63 -9.46
N LYS A 74 29.55 13.78 -10.70
CA LYS A 74 29.18 15.09 -11.25
C LYS A 74 27.67 15.22 -11.26
N ILE A 75 27.19 16.40 -10.86
CA ILE A 75 25.77 16.69 -10.67
C ILE A 75 25.47 18.04 -11.32
N ASP A 76 24.58 18.06 -12.30
CA ASP A 76 24.15 19.27 -13.03
C ASP A 76 25.34 20.13 -13.51
N GLY A 77 26.31 19.47 -14.15
CA GLY A 77 27.53 20.11 -14.65
C GLY A 77 28.55 20.56 -13.59
N LYS A 78 28.30 20.29 -12.29
CA LYS A 78 29.24 20.57 -11.19
C LYS A 78 29.99 19.31 -10.75
N GLY A 79 31.19 19.47 -10.21
CA GLY A 79 32.05 18.38 -9.78
C GLY A 79 33.26 18.17 -10.72
N PRO A 80 33.92 17.00 -10.70
CA PRO A 80 33.56 15.83 -9.89
C PRO A 80 33.75 16.07 -8.39
N PHE A 81 32.78 15.61 -7.61
CA PHE A 81 32.85 15.58 -6.16
C PHE A 81 33.38 14.21 -5.74
N GLU A 82 34.52 14.19 -5.05
CA GLU A 82 35.05 12.96 -4.43
C GLU A 82 34.47 12.80 -3.03
N ILE A 83 33.76 11.70 -2.81
CA ILE A 83 33.03 11.44 -1.57
C ILE A 83 33.63 10.20 -0.93
N ASP A 84 34.35 10.38 0.17
CA ASP A 84 34.85 9.26 0.97
C ASP A 84 33.71 8.72 1.84
N LEU A 85 33.19 7.54 1.49
CA LEU A 85 32.07 6.89 2.16
C LEU A 85 32.43 6.35 3.56
N THR A 86 33.72 6.33 3.90
CA THR A 86 34.23 5.88 5.20
C THR A 86 34.66 7.04 6.10
N LYS A 87 34.52 8.27 5.62
CA LYS A 87 34.86 9.48 6.38
C LYS A 87 34.09 9.51 7.70
N ASP A 88 34.81 9.72 8.78
CA ASP A 88 34.30 9.76 10.16
C ASP A 88 33.76 8.41 10.69
N LEU A 89 34.12 7.28 10.06
CA LEU A 89 33.82 5.93 10.55
C LEU A 89 35.06 5.23 11.14
N ASP A 90 34.86 4.48 12.23
CA ASP A 90 35.92 3.69 12.88
C ASP A 90 36.21 2.35 12.18
N ALA A 91 35.29 1.88 11.33
CA ALA A 91 35.41 0.61 10.61
C ALA A 91 35.02 0.78 9.14
N THR A 92 35.81 0.18 8.25
CA THR A 92 35.57 0.17 6.79
C THR A 92 34.81 -1.07 6.30
N THR A 93 34.53 -2.01 7.20
CA THR A 93 33.75 -3.23 6.94
C THR A 93 32.39 -3.16 7.61
N GLY A 94 31.32 -3.57 6.92
CA GLY A 94 29.95 -3.57 7.49
C GLY A 94 29.32 -2.17 7.58
N VAL A 95 29.74 -1.26 6.71
CA VAL A 95 29.22 0.11 6.62
C VAL A 95 27.74 0.06 6.24
N GLN A 96 26.88 0.68 7.05
CA GLN A 96 25.43 0.59 6.93
C GLN A 96 24.89 1.54 5.85
N ALA A 97 23.76 1.17 5.25
CA ALA A 97 23.11 1.94 4.18
C ALA A 97 22.89 3.42 4.52
N GLN A 98 22.44 3.71 5.75
CA GLN A 98 22.21 5.09 6.20
C GLN A 98 23.51 5.89 6.33
N GLN A 99 24.61 5.25 6.77
CA GLN A 99 25.92 5.91 6.88
C GLN A 99 26.44 6.34 5.51
N ILE A 100 26.20 5.54 4.46
CA ILE A 100 26.54 5.90 3.07
C ILE A 100 25.74 7.12 2.62
N VAL A 101 24.43 7.15 2.88
CA VAL A 101 23.56 8.29 2.55
C VAL A 101 24.00 9.57 3.27
N ASP A 102 24.31 9.45 4.56
CA ASP A 102 24.76 10.57 5.39
C ASP A 102 26.12 11.09 4.88
N ALA A 103 27.07 10.21 4.56
CA ALA A 103 28.38 10.58 4.03
C ALA A 103 28.28 11.34 2.71
N VAL A 104 27.42 10.88 1.78
CA VAL A 104 27.18 11.55 0.48
C VAL A 104 26.58 12.93 0.69
N ASN A 105 25.48 13.04 1.44
CA ASN A 105 24.79 14.31 1.60
C ASN A 105 25.61 15.31 2.44
N ALA A 106 26.33 14.86 3.47
CA ALA A 106 27.17 15.73 4.30
C ALA A 106 28.34 16.33 3.51
N GLN A 107 29.00 15.54 2.66
CA GLN A 107 30.13 16.02 1.86
C GLN A 107 29.70 16.90 0.69
N LEU A 108 28.48 16.72 0.16
CA LEU A 108 27.92 17.57 -0.88
C LEU A 108 27.26 18.84 -0.34
N ALA A 109 26.91 18.91 0.95
CA ALA A 109 26.16 20.03 1.54
C ALA A 109 26.82 21.41 1.35
N ALA A 110 28.16 21.47 1.29
CA ALA A 110 28.88 22.73 1.05
C ALA A 110 28.75 23.22 -0.41
N ALA A 111 28.73 22.30 -1.38
CA ALA A 111 28.65 22.61 -2.81
C ALA A 111 27.21 22.74 -3.32
N LEU A 112 26.27 22.02 -2.68
CA LEU A 112 24.85 21.93 -3.03
C LEU A 112 23.98 22.16 -1.78
N PRO A 113 23.96 23.37 -1.20
CA PRO A 113 23.28 23.63 0.07
C PRO A 113 21.76 23.43 -0.04
N GLY A 114 21.20 22.72 0.94
CA GLY A 114 19.76 22.44 1.03
C GLY A 114 19.24 21.39 0.03
N GLN A 115 20.13 20.72 -0.71
CA GLN A 115 19.78 19.66 -1.63
C GLN A 115 20.06 18.29 -1.01
N THR A 116 19.13 17.36 -1.15
CA THR A 116 19.32 15.95 -0.82
C THR A 116 19.59 15.19 -2.10
N ILE A 117 20.79 14.64 -2.24
CA ILE A 117 21.21 13.92 -3.44
C ILE A 117 21.03 12.42 -3.27
N ALA A 118 21.43 11.89 -2.10
CA ALA A 118 21.33 10.48 -1.78
C ALA A 118 20.13 10.19 -0.87
N THR A 119 19.42 9.11 -1.16
CA THR A 119 18.34 8.56 -0.34
C THR A 119 18.36 7.03 -0.39
N LEU A 120 17.66 6.37 0.53
CA LEU A 120 17.40 4.93 0.45
C LEU A 120 16.01 4.67 -0.13
N GLU A 121 15.95 3.75 -1.08
CA GLU A 121 14.71 3.20 -1.62
C GLU A 121 14.76 1.67 -1.48
N ASN A 122 14.03 1.10 -0.50
CA ASN A 122 14.03 -0.33 -0.21
C ASN A 122 15.44 -0.94 -0.02
N ASN A 123 16.30 -0.29 0.79
CA ASN A 123 17.70 -0.65 1.02
C ASN A 123 18.66 -0.45 -0.17
N PHE A 124 18.20 0.09 -1.29
CA PHE A 124 19.07 0.46 -2.41
C PHE A 124 19.42 1.94 -2.33
N LEU A 125 20.69 2.29 -2.57
CA LEU A 125 21.11 3.68 -2.70
C LEU A 125 20.47 4.29 -3.96
N ARG A 126 19.78 5.42 -3.80
CA ARG A 126 19.26 6.21 -4.91
C ARG A 126 19.91 7.58 -4.90
N LEU A 127 20.44 7.98 -6.05
CA LEU A 127 20.99 9.30 -6.29
C LEU A 127 20.06 10.08 -7.24
N THR A 128 19.77 11.33 -6.90
CA THR A 128 18.89 12.20 -7.69
C THR A 128 19.54 13.57 -7.86
N ALA A 129 19.62 14.03 -9.10
CA ALA A 129 20.06 15.39 -9.39
C ALA A 129 18.97 16.41 -9.02
N PRO A 130 19.33 17.61 -8.52
CA PRO A 130 18.35 18.59 -8.10
C PRO A 130 17.61 19.25 -9.28
N THR A 131 18.26 19.41 -10.44
CA THR A 131 17.65 19.96 -11.65
C THR A 131 16.74 18.93 -12.33
N ARG A 132 15.53 19.35 -12.72
CA ARG A 132 14.56 18.53 -13.48
C ARG A 132 14.69 18.79 -14.97
N GLY A 133 14.27 17.82 -15.78
CA GLY A 133 14.33 17.93 -17.24
C GLY A 133 15.71 17.61 -17.80
N PRO A 134 15.94 17.82 -19.10
CA PRO A 134 17.15 17.39 -19.81
C PRO A 134 18.41 18.17 -19.41
N GLU A 135 18.27 19.29 -18.71
CA GLU A 135 19.42 19.99 -18.09
C GLU A 135 19.89 19.31 -16.80
N GLY A 136 19.05 18.46 -16.20
CA GLY A 136 19.42 17.64 -15.04
C GLY A 136 20.35 16.52 -15.47
N GLU A 137 21.52 16.46 -14.86
CA GLU A 137 22.58 15.51 -15.22
C GLU A 137 23.18 14.88 -13.97
N LEU A 138 23.42 13.57 -14.05
CA LEU A 138 24.16 12.83 -13.04
C LEU A 138 25.18 11.91 -13.72
N GLU A 139 26.46 12.08 -13.41
CA GLU A 139 27.55 11.23 -13.90
C GLU A 139 28.27 10.60 -12.70
N VAL A 140 28.43 9.27 -12.73
CA VAL A 140 29.18 8.49 -11.74
C VAL A 140 30.52 8.08 -12.36
N GLN A 141 31.62 8.67 -11.90
CA GLN A 141 32.93 8.42 -12.50
C GLN A 141 33.60 7.18 -11.91
N ASP A 142 34.23 6.37 -12.76
CA ASP A 142 35.11 5.27 -12.39
C ASP A 142 36.57 5.72 -12.39
N ASP A 143 37.26 5.50 -11.28
CA ASP A 143 38.69 5.74 -11.08
C ASP A 143 39.21 4.82 -9.95
N GLU A 144 40.45 4.99 -9.50
CA GLU A 144 41.00 4.27 -8.35
C GLU A 144 40.08 4.40 -7.12
N ASP A 145 39.91 3.29 -6.38
CA ASP A 145 39.06 3.14 -5.20
C ASP A 145 37.54 3.40 -5.42
N ASP A 146 37.04 3.26 -6.65
CA ASP A 146 35.63 3.50 -7.00
C ASP A 146 34.65 2.57 -6.25
N ALA A 147 33.89 3.16 -5.33
CA ALA A 147 32.87 2.47 -4.56
C ALA A 147 31.56 2.22 -5.33
N ALA A 148 31.36 2.76 -6.54
CA ALA A 148 30.10 2.69 -7.27
C ALA A 148 29.64 1.26 -7.56
N GLU A 149 30.56 0.31 -7.77
CA GLU A 149 30.20 -1.09 -7.91
C GLU A 149 29.60 -1.64 -6.61
N ILE A 150 30.19 -1.30 -5.47
CA ILE A 150 29.79 -1.82 -4.15
C ILE A 150 28.47 -1.20 -3.71
N VAL A 151 28.26 0.10 -3.94
CA VAL A 151 27.07 0.81 -3.41
C VAL A 151 25.94 1.02 -4.42
N LEU A 152 26.23 1.06 -5.72
CA LEU A 152 25.22 1.20 -6.77
C LEU A 152 25.11 -0.04 -7.68
N GLY A 153 26.06 -0.97 -7.62
CA GLY A 153 26.11 -2.09 -8.56
C GLY A 153 26.47 -1.65 -9.98
N LEU A 154 27.20 -0.53 -10.12
CA LEU A 154 27.71 -0.02 -11.38
C LEU A 154 29.15 -0.50 -11.55
N PRO A 155 29.43 -1.48 -12.42
CA PRO A 155 30.82 -1.92 -12.67
C PRO A 155 31.65 -0.79 -13.29
N PRO A 156 32.98 -0.80 -13.13
CA PRO A 156 33.86 0.13 -13.83
C PRO A 156 33.77 -0.11 -15.34
N ARG A 157 34.08 0.92 -16.12
CA ARG A 157 34.19 0.93 -17.57
C ARG A 157 35.65 0.98 -18.03
N ALA A 158 36.57 1.46 -17.18
CA ALA A 158 38.01 1.40 -17.40
C ALA A 158 38.64 0.19 -16.66
N TYR A 159 39.47 -0.56 -17.38
CA TYR A 159 40.24 -1.68 -16.85
C TYR A 159 41.70 -1.54 -17.30
N SER A 160 42.63 -1.64 -16.35
CA SER A 160 44.06 -1.60 -16.60
C SER A 160 44.72 -2.96 -16.32
N GLY A 161 45.79 -3.26 -17.06
CA GLY A 161 46.65 -4.39 -16.78
C GLY A 161 47.45 -4.19 -15.50
N GLN A 162 47.89 -5.29 -14.89
CA GLN A 162 48.66 -5.25 -13.66
C GLN A 162 50.15 -5.41 -13.95
N ALA A 163 50.97 -4.59 -13.29
CA ALA A 163 52.42 -4.75 -13.34
C ALA A 163 52.85 -6.06 -12.67
N ALA A 164 53.97 -6.61 -13.14
CA ALA A 164 54.62 -7.75 -12.53
C ALA A 164 54.93 -7.48 -11.05
N THR A 165 54.66 -8.47 -10.20
CA THR A 165 54.94 -8.41 -8.76
C THR A 165 56.13 -9.30 -8.42
N ALA A 166 56.86 -8.92 -7.37
CA ALA A 166 57.93 -9.75 -6.83
C ALA A 166 57.35 -10.91 -6.01
N ALA A 167 58.11 -11.99 -5.86
CA ALA A 167 57.83 -13.00 -4.84
C ALA A 167 57.90 -12.33 -3.47
N GLN A 168 56.80 -12.37 -2.71
CA GLN A 168 56.70 -11.72 -1.41
C GLN A 168 56.03 -12.64 -0.39
N VAL A 169 56.43 -12.50 0.87
CA VAL A 169 55.86 -13.19 2.02
C VAL A 169 55.86 -12.28 3.25
N THR A 170 54.74 -12.23 3.96
CA THR A 170 54.65 -11.62 5.29
C THR A 170 54.50 -12.72 6.32
N GLY A 171 55.32 -12.68 7.37
CA GLY A 171 55.29 -13.63 8.48
C GLY A 171 54.00 -13.52 9.30
N LYS A 172 53.71 -14.57 10.08
CA LYS A 172 52.53 -14.63 10.97
C LYS A 172 52.86 -14.47 12.45
N VAL A 173 54.15 -14.36 12.80
CA VAL A 173 54.59 -14.22 14.20
C VAL A 173 54.58 -12.75 14.56
N ASP A 174 53.90 -12.41 15.65
CA ASP A 174 53.94 -11.07 16.23
C ASP A 174 55.31 -10.83 16.90
N LEU A 175 56.11 -9.97 16.30
CA LEU A 175 57.47 -9.63 16.70
C LEU A 175 57.56 -8.23 17.33
N SER A 176 56.44 -7.69 17.83
CA SER A 176 56.40 -6.38 18.49
C SER A 176 57.14 -6.35 19.84
N GLY A 177 57.40 -7.53 20.44
CA GLY A 177 58.14 -7.70 21.69
C GLY A 177 59.66 -7.92 21.52
N ALA A 178 60.37 -8.17 22.62
CA ALA A 178 61.77 -8.60 22.58
C ALA A 178 61.89 -10.03 22.06
N LEU A 179 62.87 -10.29 21.19
CA LEU A 179 63.08 -11.55 20.51
C LEU A 179 64.40 -12.20 20.96
N ASP A 180 64.34 -13.45 21.42
CA ASP A 180 65.52 -14.25 21.77
C ASP A 180 65.96 -15.12 20.59
N LEU A 181 67.05 -14.72 19.94
CA LEU A 181 67.71 -15.44 18.85
C LEU A 181 68.93 -16.26 19.32
N THR A 182 69.17 -16.42 20.63
CA THR A 182 70.37 -17.11 21.16
C THR A 182 70.56 -18.53 20.60
N ASN A 183 69.44 -19.25 20.38
CA ASN A 183 69.44 -20.65 19.91
C ASN A 183 68.90 -20.83 18.48
N ALA A 184 68.41 -19.76 17.84
CA ALA A 184 67.76 -19.79 16.53
C ALA A 184 67.99 -18.45 15.81
N ARG A 185 69.22 -18.24 15.30
CA ARG A 185 69.67 -16.96 14.73
C ARG A 185 69.89 -16.95 13.22
N TYR A 186 69.97 -18.10 12.56
CA TYR A 186 70.31 -18.12 11.13
C TYR A 186 69.09 -18.29 10.25
N LEU A 187 68.90 -17.37 9.30
CA LEU A 187 67.89 -17.46 8.26
C LEU A 187 68.56 -17.78 6.92
N ARG A 188 68.17 -18.88 6.28
CA ARG A 188 68.73 -19.27 4.98
C ARG A 188 67.72 -19.05 3.86
N LEU A 189 68.08 -18.21 2.90
CA LEU A 189 67.21 -17.78 1.80
C LEU A 189 67.86 -18.07 0.45
N LEU A 190 67.09 -18.59 -0.49
CA LEU A 190 67.41 -18.61 -1.91
C LEU A 190 66.49 -17.61 -2.61
N LEU A 191 67.05 -16.52 -3.14
CA LEU A 191 66.36 -15.53 -3.95
C LEU A 191 66.66 -15.74 -5.42
N ASP A 192 65.60 -15.67 -6.24
CA ASP A 192 65.65 -15.70 -7.71
C ASP A 192 66.46 -16.87 -8.30
N GLY A 193 66.45 -18.01 -7.60
CA GLY A 193 67.17 -19.23 -7.97
C GLY A 193 68.71 -19.11 -8.01
N THR A 194 69.28 -17.94 -7.69
CA THR A 194 70.70 -17.64 -7.92
C THR A 194 71.42 -17.13 -6.67
N THR A 195 70.71 -16.47 -5.76
CA THR A 195 71.29 -15.84 -4.58
C THR A 195 70.96 -16.66 -3.34
N LEU A 196 71.85 -17.57 -2.97
CA LEU A 196 71.74 -18.37 -1.74
C LEU A 196 72.56 -17.72 -0.62
N VAL A 197 71.90 -17.30 0.46
CA VAL A 197 72.53 -16.65 1.61
C VAL A 197 72.05 -17.29 2.91
N GLU A 198 72.97 -17.51 3.84
CA GLU A 198 72.66 -17.83 5.23
C GLU A 198 73.01 -16.62 6.09
N ILE A 199 72.00 -16.00 6.69
CA ILE A 199 72.08 -14.69 7.33
C ILE A 199 72.02 -14.88 8.84
N ASP A 200 72.97 -14.29 9.56
CA ASP A 200 72.89 -14.17 11.01
C ASP A 200 71.95 -13.01 11.37
N CYS A 201 70.72 -13.34 11.79
CA CYS A 201 69.70 -12.39 12.17
C CYS A 201 69.90 -11.81 13.58
N ALA A 202 70.86 -12.32 14.36
CA ALA A 202 71.11 -11.82 15.72
C ALA A 202 72.19 -10.74 15.74
N GLY A 203 71.93 -9.69 16.52
CA GLY A 203 72.84 -8.59 16.80
C GLY A 203 73.75 -8.85 18.03
N PRO A 204 74.39 -7.80 18.57
CA PRO A 204 75.33 -7.92 19.68
C PRO A 204 74.75 -8.51 20.98
N ASP A 205 73.42 -8.40 21.17
CA ASP A 205 72.69 -9.02 22.27
C ASP A 205 71.58 -9.95 21.72
N PRO A 206 71.91 -11.22 21.41
CA PRO A 206 70.96 -12.17 20.82
C PRO A 206 69.73 -12.46 21.69
N ALA A 207 69.78 -12.21 23.01
CA ALA A 207 68.68 -12.52 23.92
C ALA A 207 67.57 -11.44 23.94
N ASN A 208 67.86 -10.24 23.43
CA ASN A 208 66.95 -9.09 23.48
C ASN A 208 66.88 -8.32 22.15
N MET A 209 66.77 -9.04 21.03
CA MET A 209 66.66 -8.43 19.71
C MET A 209 65.32 -7.72 19.53
N ARG A 210 65.33 -6.61 18.78
CA ARG A 210 64.12 -5.91 18.33
C ARG A 210 63.90 -6.11 16.83
N LEU A 211 62.66 -6.08 16.40
CA LEU A 211 62.27 -6.26 15.00
C LEU A 211 63.07 -5.40 13.99
N PRO A 212 63.29 -4.09 14.20
CA PRO A 212 64.14 -3.30 13.30
C PRO A 212 65.58 -3.81 13.20
N GLN A 213 66.17 -4.30 14.29
CA GLN A 213 67.53 -4.83 14.29
C GLN A 213 67.63 -6.14 13.51
N VAL A 214 66.57 -6.94 13.51
CA VAL A 214 66.47 -8.18 12.71
C VAL A 214 66.32 -7.83 11.24
N ILE A 215 65.49 -6.85 10.89
CA ILE A 215 65.34 -6.35 9.52
C ILE A 215 66.67 -5.82 8.98
N ASP A 216 67.39 -5.01 9.76
CA ASP A 216 68.73 -4.52 9.42
C ASP A 216 69.74 -5.65 9.20
N ALA A 217 69.66 -6.71 10.01
CA ALA A 217 70.52 -7.89 9.85
C ALA A 217 70.20 -8.65 8.57
N ILE A 218 68.91 -8.83 8.24
CA ILE A 218 68.47 -9.48 7.01
C ILE A 218 68.90 -8.67 5.79
N ASN A 219 68.61 -7.37 5.75
CA ASN A 219 68.98 -6.51 4.63
C ASN A 219 70.50 -6.46 4.42
N ARG A 220 71.30 -6.34 5.49
CA ARG A 220 72.78 -6.42 5.40
C ARG A 220 73.25 -7.77 4.88
N GLY A 221 72.65 -8.87 5.36
CA GLY A 221 72.95 -10.21 4.89
C GLY A 221 72.70 -10.38 3.39
N LEU A 222 71.67 -9.70 2.85
CA LEU A 222 71.34 -9.67 1.42
C LEU A 222 72.15 -8.63 0.62
N GLY A 223 73.10 -7.93 1.25
CA GLY A 223 73.96 -6.95 0.59
C GLY A 223 73.39 -5.54 0.48
N PHE A 224 72.30 -5.24 1.19
CA PHE A 224 71.69 -3.91 1.26
C PHE A 224 72.18 -3.19 2.52
N ASP A 225 72.66 -1.96 2.39
CA ASP A 225 73.04 -1.11 3.52
C ASP A 225 71.77 -0.41 4.08
N PRO A 226 71.30 -0.74 5.30
CA PRO A 226 70.11 -0.13 5.88
C PRO A 226 70.22 1.39 6.11
N ALA A 227 71.43 1.95 6.04
CA ALA A 227 71.65 3.39 6.13
C ALA A 227 71.52 4.13 4.79
N ALA A 228 71.36 3.42 3.67
CA ALA A 228 71.18 4.02 2.35
C ALA A 228 69.72 4.46 2.13
N GLU A 229 69.48 5.58 1.47
CA GLU A 229 68.13 5.92 1.00
C GLU A 229 67.90 5.18 -0.32
N LEU A 230 67.31 3.98 -0.24
CA LEU A 230 66.93 3.15 -1.38
C LEU A 230 65.41 3.08 -1.49
N ASP A 231 64.90 3.09 -2.73
CA ASP A 231 63.47 2.94 -3.02
C ASP A 231 62.95 1.51 -2.72
N PHE A 232 63.84 0.56 -2.45
CA PHE A 232 63.48 -0.83 -2.18
C PHE A 232 64.45 -1.51 -1.19
N TYR A 233 63.87 -2.21 -0.22
CA TYR A 233 64.56 -3.13 0.68
C TYR A 233 63.91 -4.51 0.63
N PRO A 234 64.68 -5.60 0.51
CA PRO A 234 64.12 -6.96 0.50
C PRO A 234 63.40 -7.35 1.79
N ALA A 235 63.78 -6.79 2.94
CA ALA A 235 63.11 -7.01 4.22
C ALA A 235 62.52 -5.70 4.77
N THR A 236 61.23 -5.72 5.09
CA THR A 236 60.48 -4.61 5.70
C THR A 236 59.60 -5.12 6.83
N HIS A 237 58.93 -4.23 7.57
CA HIS A 237 58.00 -4.60 8.63
C HIS A 237 56.86 -3.60 8.80
N ASN A 238 55.75 -4.03 9.41
CA ASN A 238 54.62 -3.18 9.84
C ASN A 238 54.52 -3.08 11.37
N ASP A 239 55.68 -2.96 12.03
CA ASP A 239 55.88 -3.03 13.49
C ASP A 239 55.44 -4.33 14.20
N ARG A 240 54.83 -5.26 13.47
CA ARG A 240 54.33 -6.52 14.00
C ARG A 240 54.88 -7.74 13.27
N PHE A 241 54.94 -7.71 11.95
CA PHE A 241 55.35 -8.83 11.10
C PHE A 241 56.49 -8.43 10.16
N ILE A 242 57.43 -9.35 9.91
CA ILE A 242 58.44 -9.21 8.86
C ILE A 242 57.80 -9.50 7.51
N THR A 243 58.08 -8.66 6.52
CA THR A 243 57.78 -8.90 5.11
C THR A 243 59.07 -9.05 4.33
N LEU A 244 59.20 -10.13 3.56
CA LEU A 244 60.30 -10.31 2.61
C LEU A 244 59.78 -10.25 1.18
N ALA A 245 60.51 -9.55 0.32
CA ALA A 245 60.27 -9.47 -1.11
C ALA A 245 61.57 -9.71 -1.90
N SER A 246 61.47 -10.41 -3.03
CA SER A 246 62.57 -10.52 -3.98
C SER A 246 62.85 -9.17 -4.66
N PRO A 247 64.12 -8.85 -4.98
CA PRO A 247 64.48 -7.64 -5.72
C PRO A 247 64.08 -7.67 -7.20
N SER A 248 63.80 -8.85 -7.77
CA SER A 248 63.25 -8.96 -9.13
C SER A 248 61.73 -9.13 -9.11
N LYS A 249 61.08 -8.82 -10.23
CA LYS A 249 59.63 -8.97 -10.46
C LYS A 249 59.38 -10.04 -11.52
N GLY A 250 58.15 -10.55 -11.61
CA GLY A 250 57.78 -11.52 -12.65
C GLY A 250 57.87 -12.98 -12.19
N VAL A 251 57.55 -13.90 -13.08
CA VAL A 251 57.57 -15.36 -12.80
C VAL A 251 58.97 -15.92 -12.48
N THR A 252 60.03 -15.19 -12.82
CA THR A 252 61.41 -15.53 -12.46
C THR A 252 61.78 -15.07 -11.05
N SER A 253 60.99 -14.17 -10.46
CA SER A 253 61.14 -13.73 -9.09
C SER A 253 60.75 -14.87 -8.16
N THR A 254 61.67 -15.35 -7.33
CA THR A 254 61.42 -16.45 -6.39
C THR A 254 62.03 -16.16 -5.03
N LEU A 255 61.34 -16.62 -3.99
CA LEU A 255 61.84 -16.58 -2.62
C LEU A 255 61.63 -17.97 -2.03
N ALA A 256 62.72 -18.65 -1.68
CA ALA A 256 62.67 -19.95 -1.03
C ALA A 256 63.40 -19.92 0.32
N PHE A 257 62.67 -20.26 1.38
CA PHE A 257 63.27 -20.56 2.67
C PHE A 257 63.94 -21.93 2.62
N GLN A 258 65.20 -21.98 3.01
CA GLN A 258 65.94 -23.22 3.20
C GLN A 258 66.23 -23.43 4.68
N ARG A 259 66.48 -24.68 5.06
CA ARG A 259 66.92 -24.98 6.41
C ARG A 259 68.35 -24.49 6.62
N ALA A 260 68.58 -23.66 7.64
CA ALA A 260 69.92 -23.24 8.01
C ALA A 260 70.80 -24.42 8.46
N ALA A 261 72.12 -24.32 8.28
CA ALA A 261 73.07 -25.37 8.64
C ALA A 261 73.04 -25.72 10.15
N ALA A 262 72.75 -24.73 10.99
CA ALA A 262 72.46 -24.87 12.42
C ALA A 262 71.61 -23.68 12.90
N GLN A 263 70.88 -23.84 14.01
CA GLN A 263 70.12 -22.76 14.67
C GLN A 263 69.18 -21.98 13.72
N ASP A 264 68.33 -22.71 13.01
CA ASP A 264 67.38 -22.16 12.03
C ASP A 264 66.34 -21.24 12.68
N ALA A 265 66.29 -19.98 12.21
CA ALA A 265 65.40 -18.94 12.71
C ALA A 265 64.06 -18.86 11.95
N PHE A 266 63.86 -19.61 10.86
CA PHE A 266 62.69 -19.47 9.98
C PHE A 266 61.36 -19.53 10.74
N ALA A 267 61.12 -20.59 11.51
CA ALA A 267 59.87 -20.79 12.24
C ALA A 267 59.64 -19.71 13.33
N LEU A 268 60.72 -19.19 13.92
CA LEU A 268 60.65 -18.15 14.94
C LEU A 268 60.32 -16.78 14.34
N LEU A 269 60.81 -16.49 13.13
CA LEU A 269 60.65 -15.19 12.47
C LEU A 269 59.37 -15.09 11.62
N PHE A 270 58.98 -16.18 10.94
CA PHE A 270 57.86 -16.15 9.98
C PHE A 270 56.68 -17.03 10.39
N GLY A 271 56.89 -18.02 11.26
CA GLY A 271 55.86 -18.97 11.66
C GLY A 271 55.50 -19.93 10.54
N ASP A 272 54.23 -20.34 10.48
CA ASP A 272 53.72 -21.27 9.47
C ASP A 272 53.35 -20.54 8.16
N VAL A 273 54.37 -20.23 7.35
CA VAL A 273 54.23 -19.73 5.98
C VAL A 273 54.84 -20.74 4.99
N PRO A 274 54.35 -20.81 3.73
CA PRO A 274 54.97 -21.64 2.70
C PRO A 274 56.48 -21.36 2.56
N VAL A 275 57.27 -22.39 2.32
CA VAL A 275 58.73 -22.23 2.17
C VAL A 275 59.15 -21.73 0.78
N PHE A 276 58.21 -21.59 -0.16
CA PHE A 276 58.49 -21.19 -1.54
C PHE A 276 57.42 -20.23 -2.05
N HIS A 277 57.85 -19.11 -2.60
CA HIS A 277 57.04 -18.04 -3.15
C HIS A 277 57.56 -17.66 -4.54
N VAL A 278 56.64 -17.32 -5.45
CA VAL A 278 56.94 -16.90 -6.82
C VAL A 278 56.22 -15.59 -7.09
N GLY A 279 56.90 -14.67 -7.78
CA GLY A 279 56.30 -13.42 -8.26
C GLY A 279 55.33 -13.66 -9.41
N ARG A 280 54.56 -12.64 -9.78
CA ARG A 280 53.62 -12.71 -10.90
C ARG A 280 54.15 -11.90 -12.08
N ALA A 281 53.95 -12.41 -13.29
CA ALA A 281 54.24 -11.66 -14.52
C ALA A 281 53.30 -10.46 -14.68
N ASP A 282 53.61 -9.60 -15.65
CA ASP A 282 52.68 -8.57 -16.11
C ASP A 282 51.39 -9.24 -16.63
N GLU A 283 50.25 -8.76 -16.17
CA GLU A 283 48.94 -9.24 -16.60
C GLU A 283 48.26 -8.18 -17.50
N PRO A 284 47.58 -8.58 -18.57
CA PRO A 284 46.83 -7.65 -19.39
C PRO A 284 45.57 -7.17 -18.68
N ALA A 285 45.01 -6.03 -19.11
CA ALA A 285 43.66 -5.65 -18.71
C ALA A 285 42.67 -6.73 -19.12
N ARG A 286 41.73 -7.08 -18.23
CA ARG A 286 40.71 -8.09 -18.49
C ARG A 286 39.37 -7.66 -17.93
N VAL A 287 38.30 -7.98 -18.66
CA VAL A 287 36.92 -7.85 -18.19
C VAL A 287 36.14 -9.10 -18.57
N THR A 288 35.36 -9.62 -17.61
CA THR A 288 34.38 -10.68 -17.87
C THR A 288 32.99 -10.06 -17.74
N GLY A 289 32.17 -10.24 -18.77
CA GLY A 289 30.78 -9.83 -18.79
C GLY A 289 29.98 -10.54 -17.70
N ARG A 290 28.91 -9.88 -17.25
CA ARG A 290 28.04 -10.34 -16.16
C ARG A 290 26.71 -10.92 -16.67
N ARG A 291 26.44 -10.76 -17.96
CA ARG A 291 25.24 -11.30 -18.61
C ARG A 291 25.50 -12.70 -19.11
N ASP A 292 24.60 -13.61 -18.73
CA ASP A 292 24.56 -14.95 -19.26
C ASP A 292 23.97 -14.89 -20.68
N LEU A 293 24.83 -15.13 -21.67
CA LEU A 293 24.51 -15.09 -23.09
C LEU A 293 24.37 -16.50 -23.70
N SER A 294 24.29 -17.54 -22.86
CA SER A 294 24.24 -18.94 -23.32
C SER A 294 23.01 -19.29 -24.16
N SER A 295 21.93 -18.50 -24.04
CA SER A 295 20.67 -18.68 -24.79
C SER A 295 20.52 -17.71 -25.96
N GLY A 296 21.54 -16.90 -26.27
CA GLY A 296 21.46 -15.79 -27.22
C GLY A 296 20.91 -14.50 -26.61
N VAL A 297 21.01 -13.41 -27.37
CA VAL A 297 20.58 -12.05 -26.97
C VAL A 297 19.93 -11.32 -28.15
N ASP A 298 18.86 -10.57 -27.87
CA ASP A 298 18.21 -9.72 -28.85
C ASP A 298 18.97 -8.40 -29.00
N LEU A 299 19.56 -8.20 -30.17
CA LEU A 299 20.29 -7.00 -30.60
C LEU A 299 19.59 -6.31 -31.78
N SER A 300 18.30 -6.56 -32.01
CA SER A 300 17.54 -5.94 -33.11
C SER A 300 17.50 -4.41 -32.98
N GLU A 301 17.24 -3.91 -31.76
CA GLU A 301 17.22 -2.48 -31.46
C GLU A 301 18.59 -1.93 -31.04
N PHE A 302 19.33 -2.67 -30.21
CA PHE A 302 20.61 -2.25 -29.62
C PHE A 302 21.74 -3.20 -30.03
N ALA A 303 22.59 -2.78 -30.97
CA ALA A 303 23.61 -3.66 -31.56
C ALA A 303 25.04 -3.14 -31.41
N LEU A 304 25.24 -1.88 -31.01
CA LEU A 304 26.54 -1.24 -31.07
C LEU A 304 27.30 -1.37 -29.74
N LEU A 305 28.58 -1.72 -29.83
CA LEU A 305 29.55 -1.68 -28.72
C LEU A 305 30.70 -0.76 -29.10
N GLN A 306 31.06 0.18 -28.23
CA GLN A 306 32.22 1.04 -28.44
C GLN A 306 33.31 0.69 -27.43
N LEU A 307 34.46 0.24 -27.93
CA LEU A 307 35.57 -0.25 -27.13
C LEU A 307 36.86 0.48 -27.50
N GLN A 308 37.57 0.99 -26.51
CA GLN A 308 38.94 1.45 -26.65
C GLN A 308 39.89 0.39 -26.07
N VAL A 309 40.86 -0.05 -26.86
CA VAL A 309 41.87 -1.05 -26.46
C VAL A 309 43.25 -0.47 -26.70
N ASP A 310 44.06 -0.36 -25.65
CA ASP A 310 45.43 0.19 -25.69
C ASP A 310 45.50 1.53 -26.46
N GLY A 311 44.52 2.41 -26.24
CA GLY A 311 44.40 3.72 -26.89
C GLY A 311 43.69 3.75 -28.26
N ALA A 312 43.32 2.60 -28.86
CA ALA A 312 42.61 2.53 -30.13
C ALA A 312 41.10 2.31 -29.96
N VAL A 313 40.27 3.23 -30.47
CA VAL A 313 38.80 3.18 -30.36
C VAL A 313 38.18 2.45 -31.56
N SER A 314 37.26 1.51 -31.29
CA SER A 314 36.48 0.78 -32.30
C SER A 314 34.99 0.85 -31.97
N LEU A 315 34.16 1.13 -32.99
CA LEU A 315 32.70 1.00 -32.91
C LEU A 315 32.31 -0.29 -33.64
N ILE A 316 31.65 -1.19 -32.94
CA ILE A 316 31.45 -2.58 -33.34
C ILE A 316 29.96 -2.84 -33.43
N ASP A 317 29.48 -3.31 -34.57
CA ASP A 317 28.14 -3.88 -34.70
C ASP A 317 28.21 -5.36 -34.30
N CYS A 318 27.54 -5.70 -33.20
CA CYS A 318 27.55 -7.03 -32.61
C CYS A 318 26.34 -7.87 -33.04
N ALA A 319 25.42 -7.36 -33.87
CA ALA A 319 24.28 -8.14 -34.32
C ALA A 319 24.71 -9.33 -35.20
N GLY A 320 24.20 -10.52 -34.87
CA GLY A 320 24.38 -11.73 -35.66
C GLY A 320 23.46 -11.80 -36.88
N ASP A 321 23.47 -12.95 -37.56
CA ASP A 321 22.62 -13.16 -38.74
C ASP A 321 21.11 -13.10 -38.40
N GLU A 322 20.75 -13.46 -37.17
CA GLU A 322 19.41 -13.28 -36.58
C GLU A 322 19.49 -12.28 -35.41
N PRO A 323 19.28 -10.97 -35.64
CA PRO A 323 19.45 -9.95 -34.60
C PRO A 323 18.61 -10.19 -33.35
N ALA A 324 17.39 -10.74 -33.50
CA ALA A 324 16.52 -11.08 -32.37
C ALA A 324 17.07 -12.19 -31.45
N ASN A 325 18.10 -12.93 -31.89
CA ASN A 325 18.68 -14.04 -31.17
C ASN A 325 20.17 -14.23 -31.53
N THR A 326 20.97 -13.18 -31.38
CA THR A 326 22.40 -13.22 -31.66
C THR A 326 23.14 -14.13 -30.67
N GLN A 327 24.00 -15.01 -31.17
CA GLN A 327 24.73 -16.00 -30.39
C GLN A 327 26.11 -15.47 -29.93
N LEU A 328 26.57 -15.98 -28.77
CA LEU A 328 27.84 -15.56 -28.16
C LEU A 328 29.07 -15.70 -29.10
N PRO A 329 29.24 -16.78 -29.89
CA PRO A 329 30.34 -16.87 -30.85
C PRO A 329 30.27 -15.82 -31.98
N GLU A 330 29.07 -15.37 -32.37
CA GLU A 330 28.90 -14.31 -33.36
C GLU A 330 29.42 -12.98 -32.83
N ILE A 331 29.08 -12.66 -31.57
CA ILE A 331 29.57 -11.46 -30.87
C ILE A 331 31.09 -11.47 -30.75
N VAL A 332 31.67 -12.59 -30.32
CA VAL A 332 33.13 -12.75 -30.21
C VAL A 332 33.81 -12.54 -31.57
N ASN A 333 33.24 -13.10 -32.64
CA ASN A 333 33.75 -12.92 -34.00
C ASN A 333 33.64 -11.45 -34.46
N ALA A 334 32.50 -10.80 -34.24
CA ALA A 334 32.28 -9.40 -34.62
C ALA A 334 33.30 -8.47 -33.94
N ILE A 335 33.54 -8.66 -32.64
CA ILE A 335 34.52 -7.87 -31.88
C ILE A 335 35.94 -8.09 -32.42
N ASN A 336 36.37 -9.35 -32.54
CA ASN A 336 37.73 -9.67 -32.99
C ASN A 336 37.99 -9.23 -34.43
N GLN A 337 36.98 -9.31 -35.31
CA GLN A 337 37.08 -8.84 -36.69
C GLN A 337 37.17 -7.32 -36.78
N SER A 338 36.35 -6.60 -35.99
CA SER A 338 36.33 -5.13 -36.00
C SER A 338 37.62 -4.54 -35.42
N VAL A 339 38.14 -5.11 -34.33
CA VAL A 339 39.40 -4.65 -33.71
C VAL A 339 40.64 -5.16 -34.46
N GLY A 340 40.53 -6.29 -35.17
CA GLY A 340 41.65 -6.89 -35.91
C GLY A 340 42.64 -7.65 -35.04
N ALA A 341 42.25 -8.00 -33.80
CA ALA A 341 43.04 -8.77 -32.85
C ALA A 341 42.13 -9.72 -32.05
N LEU A 342 42.70 -10.81 -31.52
CA LEU A 342 41.98 -11.76 -30.67
C LEU A 342 41.87 -11.21 -29.24
N ILE A 343 40.98 -10.24 -29.04
CA ILE A 343 40.76 -9.59 -27.73
C ILE A 343 39.51 -10.12 -27.01
N ALA A 344 38.56 -10.70 -27.74
CA ALA A 344 37.33 -11.27 -27.24
C ALA A 344 37.38 -12.80 -27.25
N THR A 345 36.88 -13.40 -26.18
CA THR A 345 36.72 -14.84 -25.99
C THR A 345 35.45 -15.10 -25.19
N ASP A 346 35.06 -16.36 -25.02
CA ASP A 346 33.93 -16.74 -24.18
C ASP A 346 34.20 -18.04 -23.41
N ASN A 347 33.39 -18.30 -22.40
CA ASN A 347 33.40 -19.55 -21.63
C ASN A 347 32.07 -20.33 -21.79
N GLY A 348 31.36 -20.11 -22.89
CA GLY A 348 30.02 -20.65 -23.15
C GLY A 348 28.88 -19.92 -22.41
N ARG A 349 29.19 -18.98 -21.52
CA ARG A 349 28.20 -18.23 -20.72
C ARG A 349 28.41 -16.73 -20.77
N PHE A 350 29.65 -16.28 -20.62
CA PHE A 350 30.01 -14.87 -20.51
C PHE A 350 31.00 -14.47 -21.61
N LEU A 351 30.82 -13.26 -22.14
CA LEU A 351 31.80 -12.60 -23.00
C LEU A 351 33.00 -12.15 -22.15
N MET A 352 34.22 -12.45 -22.58
CA MET A 352 35.47 -12.06 -21.91
C MET A 352 36.32 -11.23 -22.87
N LEU A 353 36.74 -10.04 -22.44
CA LEU A 353 37.65 -9.18 -23.18
C LEU A 353 39.00 -9.10 -22.46
N HIS A 354 40.08 -9.03 -23.23
CA HIS A 354 41.43 -8.82 -22.72
C HIS A 354 42.22 -7.90 -23.64
N SER A 355 43.10 -7.08 -23.06
CA SER A 355 44.07 -6.31 -23.82
C SER A 355 45.15 -7.23 -24.39
N PRO A 356 45.65 -6.97 -25.62
CA PRO A 356 46.81 -7.67 -26.16
C PRO A 356 48.13 -7.25 -25.48
N SER A 357 48.15 -6.12 -24.77
CA SER A 357 49.30 -5.63 -24.01
C SER A 357 49.21 -6.06 -22.54
N SER A 358 50.32 -6.56 -21.98
CA SER A 358 50.44 -6.85 -20.54
C SER A 358 51.01 -5.67 -19.77
N GLY A 359 50.69 -5.59 -18.48
CA GLY A 359 51.21 -4.55 -17.59
C GLY A 359 50.36 -3.29 -17.60
N PRO A 360 50.79 -2.20 -16.94
CA PRO A 360 50.01 -0.97 -16.81
C PRO A 360 49.65 -0.27 -18.12
N THR A 361 50.33 -0.63 -19.22
CA THR A 361 50.01 -0.11 -20.56
C THR A 361 48.86 -0.85 -21.24
N GLY A 362 48.48 -2.03 -20.75
CA GLY A 362 47.29 -2.73 -21.21
C GLY A 362 46.04 -2.03 -20.69
N GLU A 363 45.17 -1.60 -21.59
CA GLU A 363 43.97 -0.83 -21.26
C GLU A 363 42.76 -1.37 -22.04
N LEU A 364 41.63 -1.50 -21.34
CA LEU A 364 40.32 -1.66 -21.93
C LEU A 364 39.39 -0.59 -21.37
N LEU A 365 38.85 0.26 -22.23
CA LEU A 365 37.86 1.27 -21.86
C LEU A 365 36.57 1.06 -22.66
N ILE A 366 35.47 0.84 -21.92
CA ILE A 366 34.14 0.56 -22.47
C ILE A 366 33.35 1.87 -22.56
N GLN A 367 33.25 2.41 -23.76
CA GLN A 367 32.58 3.68 -24.02
C GLN A 367 31.09 3.48 -24.28
N THR A 368 30.31 4.57 -24.21
CA THR A 368 28.90 4.58 -24.57
C THR A 368 28.75 5.03 -26.03
N PRO A 369 28.30 4.15 -26.93
CA PRO A 369 27.89 4.52 -28.28
C PRO A 369 26.87 5.67 -28.28
N PRO A 370 26.85 6.54 -29.31
CA PRO A 370 25.90 7.65 -29.41
C PRO A 370 24.45 7.20 -29.59
N GLU A 371 24.23 6.00 -30.13
CA GLU A 371 22.92 5.37 -30.31
C GLU A 371 23.06 3.83 -30.23
N ARG A 372 21.94 3.14 -30.01
CA ARG A 372 21.85 1.67 -30.05
C ARG A 372 22.89 0.95 -29.16
N ASP A 373 23.20 1.51 -27.99
CA ASP A 373 24.19 0.99 -27.03
C ASP A 373 23.80 -0.41 -26.51
N ALA A 374 24.59 -1.42 -26.88
CA ALA A 374 24.43 -2.81 -26.46
C ALA A 374 25.27 -3.20 -25.23
N THR A 375 26.01 -2.26 -24.62
CA THR A 375 26.98 -2.54 -23.54
C THR A 375 26.34 -3.28 -22.36
N GLU A 376 25.16 -2.86 -21.92
CA GLU A 376 24.48 -3.52 -20.80
C GLU A 376 23.96 -4.92 -21.18
N LEU A 377 23.51 -5.11 -22.43
CA LEU A 377 23.01 -6.40 -22.92
C LEU A 377 24.16 -7.41 -23.04
N LEU A 378 25.33 -6.98 -23.52
CA LEU A 378 26.48 -7.85 -23.79
C LEU A 378 27.35 -8.09 -22.55
N LEU A 379 27.65 -7.04 -21.78
CA LEU A 379 28.62 -7.11 -20.67
C LEU A 379 27.95 -6.98 -19.30
N GLY A 380 26.69 -6.59 -19.21
CA GLY A 380 26.02 -6.29 -17.94
C GLY A 380 26.56 -5.03 -17.26
N ILE A 381 27.20 -4.14 -18.03
CA ILE A 381 27.77 -2.88 -17.55
C ILE A 381 26.80 -1.77 -17.93
N GLY A 382 26.08 -1.25 -16.93
CA GLY A 382 25.07 -0.22 -17.12
C GLY A 382 25.65 1.15 -17.47
N PRO A 383 24.82 2.13 -17.86
CA PRO A 383 25.25 3.51 -18.05
C PRO A 383 25.74 4.10 -16.71
N ARG A 384 26.72 5.00 -16.81
CA ARG A 384 27.23 5.79 -15.68
C ARG A 384 26.85 7.27 -15.78
N ARG A 385 26.20 7.66 -16.87
CA ARG A 385 25.66 9.00 -17.11
C ARG A 385 24.15 8.91 -17.25
N PHE A 386 23.44 9.77 -16.54
CA PHE A 386 21.99 9.80 -16.45
C PHE A 386 21.51 11.22 -16.72
N GLU A 387 20.45 11.34 -17.50
CA GLU A 387 19.83 12.61 -17.86
C GLU A 387 18.39 12.64 -17.39
N GLY A 388 17.93 13.81 -16.97
CA GLY A 388 16.52 14.02 -16.69
C GLY A 388 15.69 13.99 -17.97
N ARG A 389 14.40 13.70 -17.83
CA ARG A 389 13.48 13.61 -18.99
C ARG A 389 12.61 14.85 -19.06
N LEU A 390 12.39 15.31 -20.29
CA LEU A 390 11.40 16.35 -20.57
C LEU A 390 10.00 15.92 -20.13
N ALA A 391 9.18 16.90 -19.79
CA ALA A 391 7.77 16.70 -19.56
C ALA A 391 7.09 16.13 -20.83
N GLY A 392 6.27 15.09 -20.67
CA GLY A 392 5.49 14.48 -21.72
C GLY A 392 4.08 15.05 -21.81
N HIS A 393 3.51 15.04 -23.01
CA HIS A 393 2.12 15.45 -23.27
C HIS A 393 1.14 14.28 -23.03
N ALA A 394 -0.08 14.60 -22.61
CA ALA A 394 -1.19 13.66 -22.68
C ALA A 394 -1.47 13.33 -24.16
N ARG A 395 -1.50 12.05 -24.50
CA ARG A 395 -1.65 11.57 -25.87
C ARG A 395 -2.62 10.40 -25.96
N ILE A 396 -3.62 10.51 -26.82
CA ILE A 396 -4.56 9.44 -27.16
C ILE A 396 -4.30 9.00 -28.60
N VAL A 397 -4.15 7.70 -28.82
CA VAL A 397 -4.08 7.11 -30.16
C VAL A 397 -5.32 6.24 -30.33
N GLY A 398 -6.13 6.54 -31.35
CA GLY A 398 -7.32 5.76 -31.66
C GLY A 398 -6.99 4.34 -32.08
N GLU A 399 -7.84 3.40 -31.70
CA GLU A 399 -7.67 1.98 -32.05
C GLU A 399 -8.29 1.61 -33.40
N THR A 400 -9.17 2.48 -33.93
CA THR A 400 -9.88 2.22 -35.18
C THR A 400 -9.02 2.58 -36.39
N ASP A 401 -8.94 1.65 -37.36
CA ASP A 401 -8.35 1.90 -38.68
C ASP A 401 -9.30 2.74 -39.54
N LEU A 402 -8.88 3.98 -39.83
CA LEU A 402 -9.57 4.99 -40.61
C LEU A 402 -9.09 5.05 -42.08
N ALA A 403 -8.20 4.15 -42.53
CA ALA A 403 -7.66 4.16 -43.89
C ALA A 403 -8.73 4.05 -44.99
N LYS A 404 -9.88 3.44 -44.67
CA LYS A 404 -11.04 3.31 -45.58
C LYS A 404 -12.07 4.44 -45.43
N GLY A 405 -11.83 5.39 -44.53
CA GLY A 405 -12.75 6.45 -44.13
C GLY A 405 -13.85 5.99 -43.18
N VAL A 406 -14.53 6.96 -42.57
CA VAL A 406 -15.57 6.76 -41.54
C VAL A 406 -16.91 7.38 -41.96
N ASP A 407 -18.02 6.68 -41.73
CA ASP A 407 -19.38 7.20 -41.95
C ASP A 407 -19.86 7.97 -40.72
N VAL A 408 -19.94 9.30 -40.86
CA VAL A 408 -20.35 10.27 -39.84
C VAL A 408 -21.77 10.80 -40.06
N ARG A 409 -22.63 10.17 -40.87
CA ARG A 409 -23.99 10.72 -41.13
C ARG A 409 -24.89 10.71 -39.89
N ALA A 410 -24.87 9.59 -39.17
CA ALA A 410 -25.63 9.39 -37.94
C ALA A 410 -24.82 9.83 -36.72
N GLN A 411 -23.59 9.31 -36.59
CA GLN A 411 -22.66 9.59 -35.51
C GLN A 411 -21.65 10.64 -35.94
N HIS A 412 -21.79 11.88 -35.45
CA HIS A 412 -21.07 13.04 -35.95
C HIS A 412 -20.54 13.97 -34.89
N LEU A 413 -20.96 13.79 -33.64
CA LEU A 413 -20.54 14.64 -32.53
C LEU A 413 -19.41 13.95 -31.78
N LEU A 414 -18.32 14.67 -31.56
CA LEU A 414 -17.21 14.29 -30.69
C LEU A 414 -17.17 15.30 -29.54
N GLN A 415 -17.12 14.83 -28.29
CA GLN A 415 -16.95 15.70 -27.13
C GLN A 415 -15.58 15.49 -26.50
N LEU A 416 -14.76 16.54 -26.47
CA LEU A 416 -13.37 16.51 -26.03
C LEU A 416 -13.09 17.63 -25.03
N ALA A 417 -12.48 17.30 -23.91
CA ALA A 417 -11.90 18.24 -22.95
C ALA A 417 -10.37 18.12 -22.97
N ILE A 418 -9.68 19.26 -22.87
CA ILE A 418 -8.22 19.36 -22.91
C ILE A 418 -7.77 20.14 -21.68
N ASP A 419 -6.74 19.64 -20.99
CA ASP A 419 -6.09 20.26 -19.83
C ASP A 419 -7.10 20.72 -18.77
N ASP A 420 -8.05 19.83 -18.46
CA ASP A 420 -9.15 20.01 -17.51
C ASP A 420 -10.11 21.18 -17.83
N ALA A 421 -10.06 21.72 -19.05
CA ALA A 421 -11.01 22.71 -19.53
C ALA A 421 -12.41 22.12 -19.73
N ALA A 422 -13.41 23.00 -19.86
CA ALA A 422 -14.78 22.59 -20.16
C ALA A 422 -14.84 21.81 -21.49
N PRO A 423 -15.65 20.74 -21.58
CA PRO A 423 -15.74 19.93 -22.80
C PRO A 423 -16.26 20.72 -24.00
N ILE A 424 -15.64 20.53 -25.16
CA ILE A 424 -16.02 21.13 -26.44
C ILE A 424 -16.67 20.05 -27.30
N THR A 425 -17.83 20.35 -27.89
CA THR A 425 -18.51 19.47 -28.84
C THR A 425 -18.15 19.87 -30.27
N ILE A 426 -17.66 18.91 -31.04
CA ILE A 426 -17.19 19.06 -32.42
C ILE A 426 -18.15 18.31 -33.34
N ASP A 427 -18.74 19.00 -34.32
CA ASP A 427 -19.59 18.38 -35.35
C ASP A 427 -18.78 18.10 -36.62
N LEU A 428 -18.46 16.83 -36.85
CA LEU A 428 -17.68 16.39 -38.00
C LEU A 428 -18.43 16.56 -39.33
N ARG A 429 -19.78 16.59 -39.33
CA ARG A 429 -20.54 16.81 -40.57
C ARG A 429 -20.38 18.23 -41.10
N ALA A 430 -20.16 19.20 -40.20
CA ALA A 430 -19.96 20.59 -40.61
C ALA A 430 -18.70 20.75 -41.48
N ALA A 431 -17.68 19.93 -41.26
CA ALA A 431 -16.42 19.97 -41.99
C ALA A 431 -16.43 19.21 -43.33
N ALA A 432 -17.29 18.18 -43.50
CA ALA A 432 -17.34 17.37 -44.74
C ALA A 432 -18.77 17.10 -45.25
N PRO A 433 -19.58 18.14 -45.54
CA PRO A 433 -21.01 17.98 -45.86
C PRO A 433 -21.29 17.16 -47.13
N LYS A 434 -20.32 17.07 -48.06
CA LYS A 434 -20.46 16.30 -49.31
C LYS A 434 -20.04 14.84 -49.19
N ASN A 435 -19.19 14.49 -48.22
CA ASN A 435 -18.56 13.18 -48.07
C ASN A 435 -18.78 12.53 -46.69
N ALA A 436 -19.84 12.92 -45.97
CA ALA A 436 -20.14 12.42 -44.63
C ALA A 436 -20.29 10.89 -44.51
N HIS A 437 -20.40 10.15 -45.62
CA HIS A 437 -20.49 8.68 -45.63
C HIS A 437 -19.13 7.97 -45.66
N ALA A 438 -18.04 8.69 -45.92
CA ALA A 438 -16.67 8.16 -46.03
C ALA A 438 -15.64 9.29 -45.81
N MET A 439 -15.63 9.86 -44.61
CA MET A 439 -14.71 10.93 -44.23
C MET A 439 -13.33 10.33 -43.96
N SER A 440 -12.27 10.86 -44.59
CA SER A 440 -10.89 10.38 -44.40
C SER A 440 -10.29 10.82 -43.05
N ALA A 441 -9.21 10.18 -42.61
CA ALA A 441 -8.49 10.54 -41.39
C ALA A 441 -8.03 12.01 -41.39
N ASP A 442 -7.46 12.49 -42.50
CA ASP A 442 -7.07 13.89 -42.66
C ASP A 442 -8.26 14.85 -42.52
N GLN A 443 -9.41 14.49 -43.09
CA GLN A 443 -10.62 15.32 -42.94
C GLN A 443 -11.13 15.34 -41.50
N VAL A 444 -11.00 14.24 -40.75
CA VAL A 444 -11.33 14.20 -39.32
C VAL A 444 -10.37 15.09 -38.53
N VAL A 445 -9.07 15.03 -38.81
CA VAL A 445 -8.05 15.91 -38.21
C VAL A 445 -8.38 17.37 -38.47
N ASP A 446 -8.63 17.73 -39.73
CA ASP A 446 -9.01 19.09 -40.12
C ASP A 446 -10.29 19.55 -39.39
N ALA A 447 -11.30 18.69 -39.29
CA ALA A 447 -12.55 19.02 -38.61
C ALA A 447 -12.33 19.33 -37.12
N ILE A 448 -11.45 18.59 -36.46
CA ILE A 448 -11.12 18.78 -35.04
C ILE A 448 -10.29 20.05 -34.85
N ASN A 449 -9.21 20.23 -35.62
CA ASN A 449 -8.31 21.38 -35.50
C ASN A 449 -8.95 22.70 -35.98
N ASN A 450 -9.96 22.67 -36.84
CA ASN A 450 -10.73 23.87 -37.16
C ASN A 450 -11.57 24.39 -35.99
N VAL A 451 -11.89 23.54 -35.01
CA VAL A 451 -12.64 23.92 -33.80
C VAL A 451 -11.71 24.24 -32.63
N LEU A 452 -10.53 23.62 -32.58
CA LEU A 452 -9.60 23.70 -31.45
C LEU A 452 -8.32 24.46 -31.82
N THR A 453 -7.84 25.33 -30.94
CA THR A 453 -6.54 26.01 -31.12
C THR A 453 -5.71 25.93 -29.85
N PRO A 454 -4.42 25.54 -29.91
CA PRO A 454 -3.65 25.11 -31.10
C PRO A 454 -4.04 23.71 -31.62
N ASP A 455 -3.45 23.27 -32.74
CA ASP A 455 -3.71 21.95 -33.36
C ASP A 455 -3.46 20.82 -32.36
N ILE A 456 -4.45 19.96 -32.17
CA ILE A 456 -4.45 18.87 -31.18
C ILE A 456 -4.58 17.50 -31.86
N ALA A 457 -5.20 17.45 -33.04
CA ALA A 457 -5.36 16.23 -33.81
C ALA A 457 -4.26 16.07 -34.88
N ALA A 458 -3.83 14.83 -35.09
CA ALA A 458 -2.93 14.37 -36.13
C ALA A 458 -3.32 12.95 -36.56
N THR A 459 -2.67 12.41 -37.60
CA THR A 459 -2.84 11.02 -38.02
C THR A 459 -1.52 10.43 -38.50
N ASP A 460 -1.36 9.11 -38.33
CA ASP A 460 -0.28 8.33 -38.94
C ASP A 460 -0.67 7.72 -40.29
N GLY A 461 -1.86 8.08 -40.81
CA GLY A 461 -2.44 7.55 -42.05
C GLY A 461 -3.51 6.48 -41.81
N GLU A 462 -3.48 5.80 -40.65
CA GLU A 462 -4.47 4.78 -40.27
C GLU A 462 -5.29 5.21 -39.06
N ARG A 463 -4.72 5.97 -38.12
CA ARG A 463 -5.36 6.25 -36.82
C ARG A 463 -5.42 7.73 -36.52
N LEU A 464 -6.42 8.14 -35.74
CA LEU A 464 -6.50 9.48 -35.16
C LEU A 464 -5.59 9.56 -33.92
N ILE A 465 -4.76 10.59 -33.85
CA ILE A 465 -3.87 10.87 -32.73
C ILE A 465 -4.26 12.23 -32.15
N LEU A 466 -4.57 12.28 -30.85
CA LEU A 466 -4.84 13.51 -30.12
C LEU A 466 -3.70 13.78 -29.15
N THR A 467 -3.15 15.00 -29.14
CA THR A 467 -2.05 15.40 -28.26
C THR A 467 -2.39 16.74 -27.59
N SER A 468 -2.34 16.79 -26.25
CA SER A 468 -2.52 18.04 -25.52
C SER A 468 -1.41 19.03 -25.88
N PRO A 469 -1.69 20.33 -26.00
CA PRO A 469 -0.66 21.34 -26.26
C PRO A 469 0.18 21.65 -25.01
N THR A 470 -0.31 21.31 -23.82
CA THR A 470 0.42 21.46 -22.56
C THR A 470 1.23 20.18 -22.29
N ALA A 471 2.44 20.32 -21.77
CA ALA A 471 3.25 19.19 -21.30
C ALA A 471 3.22 19.09 -19.76
N GLY A 472 3.55 17.93 -19.21
CA GLY A 472 3.72 17.74 -17.77
C GLY A 472 2.45 17.31 -17.06
N SER A 473 2.44 17.42 -15.73
CA SER A 473 1.32 16.98 -14.89
C SER A 473 0.04 17.80 -15.07
N ALA A 474 0.13 18.99 -15.67
CA ALA A 474 -1.02 19.82 -16.03
C ALA A 474 -1.66 19.41 -17.37
N SER A 475 -1.02 18.53 -18.12
CA SER A 475 -1.52 18.05 -19.40
C SER A 475 -2.57 16.96 -19.20
N SER A 476 -3.75 17.14 -19.79
CA SER A 476 -4.79 16.10 -19.82
C SER A 476 -5.57 16.11 -21.13
N LEU A 477 -6.04 14.94 -21.56
CA LEU A 477 -7.02 14.80 -22.63
C LEU A 477 -8.13 13.90 -22.12
N ARG A 478 -9.38 14.32 -22.35
CA ARG A 478 -10.55 13.55 -21.94
C ARG A 478 -11.61 13.54 -23.03
N ILE A 479 -11.88 12.36 -23.57
CA ILE A 479 -13.02 12.10 -24.44
C ILE A 479 -14.21 11.79 -23.56
N LEU A 480 -15.33 12.42 -23.89
CA LEU A 480 -16.58 12.31 -23.16
C LEU A 480 -17.67 11.79 -24.10
N PRO A 481 -18.57 10.95 -23.59
CA PRO A 481 -19.73 10.56 -24.35
C PRO A 481 -20.64 11.76 -24.55
N VAL A 482 -21.26 11.87 -25.72
CA VAL A 482 -22.23 12.93 -26.00
C VAL A 482 -23.52 12.63 -25.23
N GLU A 483 -23.93 13.53 -24.34
CA GLU A 483 -25.12 13.37 -23.49
C GLU A 483 -26.27 14.32 -23.85
N LEU A 484 -27.50 13.83 -23.73
CA LEU A 484 -28.71 14.64 -23.79
C LEU A 484 -29.38 14.66 -22.42
N VAL A 485 -29.41 15.83 -21.78
CA VAL A 485 -30.13 16.03 -20.51
C VAL A 485 -31.59 16.33 -20.80
N GLN A 486 -32.49 15.41 -20.47
CA GLN A 486 -33.93 15.61 -20.50
C GLN A 486 -34.47 16.01 -19.12
N ARG A 487 -35.39 16.97 -19.11
CA ARG A 487 -36.05 17.48 -17.91
C ARG A 487 -37.56 17.35 -18.07
N ARG A 488 -38.22 16.62 -17.17
CA ARG A 488 -39.64 16.23 -17.28
C ARG A 488 -40.34 16.40 -15.94
N ARG A 489 -41.47 17.11 -15.89
CA ARG A 489 -42.23 17.31 -14.64
C ARG A 489 -43.36 16.29 -14.48
N PHE A 490 -43.78 16.05 -13.24
CA PHE A 490 -44.91 15.18 -12.88
C PHE A 490 -44.76 13.69 -13.25
N VAL A 491 -43.53 13.19 -13.28
CA VAL A 491 -43.25 11.79 -13.62
C VAL A 491 -43.07 10.96 -12.35
N THR A 492 -43.88 9.90 -12.18
CA THR A 492 -43.64 8.82 -11.22
C THR A 492 -43.04 7.63 -11.96
N ARG A 493 -42.03 6.97 -11.38
CA ARG A 493 -41.34 5.84 -12.00
C ARG A 493 -41.46 4.57 -11.16
N ALA A 494 -41.82 3.47 -11.81
CA ALA A 494 -41.82 2.12 -11.24
C ALA A 494 -40.67 1.30 -11.82
N ILE A 495 -39.87 0.65 -10.96
CA ILE A 495 -38.72 -0.14 -11.40
C ILE A 495 -39.17 -1.42 -12.12
N ILE A 496 -38.47 -1.79 -13.18
CA ILE A 496 -38.61 -3.10 -13.81
C ILE A 496 -37.81 -4.13 -13.00
N THR A 497 -38.46 -5.16 -12.45
CA THR A 497 -37.90 -6.06 -11.43
C THR A 497 -37.25 -7.33 -11.97
N ASP A 498 -37.43 -7.65 -13.26
CA ASP A 498 -36.88 -8.84 -13.92
C ASP A 498 -35.47 -8.65 -14.51
N GLU A 499 -34.73 -7.64 -14.04
CA GLU A 499 -33.39 -7.27 -14.52
C GLU A 499 -32.26 -8.10 -13.91
N ALA A 500 -31.08 -8.07 -14.53
CA ALA A 500 -29.88 -8.73 -14.00
C ALA A 500 -29.51 -8.22 -12.59
N THR A 501 -29.75 -6.94 -12.30
CA THR A 501 -29.50 -6.30 -11.00
C THR A 501 -30.10 -7.10 -9.83
N ALA A 502 -31.38 -7.48 -9.92
CA ALA A 502 -32.05 -8.24 -8.87
C ALA A 502 -31.47 -9.64 -8.69
N LYS A 503 -31.09 -10.30 -9.78
CA LYS A 503 -30.56 -11.67 -9.77
C LYS A 503 -29.11 -11.73 -9.26
N VAL A 504 -28.30 -10.74 -9.61
CA VAL A 504 -26.87 -10.69 -9.27
C VAL A 504 -26.64 -10.07 -7.88
N PHE A 505 -27.41 -9.05 -7.51
CA PHE A 505 -27.22 -8.32 -6.25
C PHE A 505 -28.28 -8.61 -5.18
N GLY A 506 -29.39 -9.28 -5.53
CA GLY A 506 -30.49 -9.54 -4.60
C GLY A 506 -31.30 -8.28 -4.25
N ALA A 507 -31.09 -7.18 -4.98
CA ALA A 507 -31.73 -5.88 -4.78
C ALA A 507 -31.91 -5.18 -6.13
N TYR A 508 -32.87 -4.25 -6.23
CA TYR A 508 -33.14 -3.50 -7.46
C TYR A 508 -32.28 -2.26 -7.64
N GLN A 509 -31.83 -1.67 -6.52
CA GLN A 509 -30.91 -0.55 -6.45
C GLN A 509 -30.11 -0.65 -5.16
N VAL A 510 -28.80 -0.39 -5.22
CA VAL A 510 -27.93 -0.35 -4.03
C VAL A 510 -26.93 0.79 -4.20
N GLU A 511 -26.66 1.53 -3.13
CA GLU A 511 -25.62 2.55 -3.10
C GLU A 511 -24.69 2.33 -1.91
N ALA A 512 -23.40 2.63 -2.10
CA ALA A 512 -22.40 2.60 -1.05
C ALA A 512 -21.50 3.83 -1.14
N SER A 513 -21.00 4.26 0.01
CA SER A 513 -20.08 5.39 0.16
C SER A 513 -18.84 4.98 0.93
N GLY A 514 -17.68 5.40 0.46
CA GLY A 514 -16.44 5.34 1.22
C GLY A 514 -16.47 6.29 2.42
N ARG A 515 -15.52 6.12 3.34
CA ARG A 515 -15.34 6.97 4.51
C ARG A 515 -14.00 7.68 4.42
N ASP A 516 -13.96 8.94 4.84
CA ASP A 516 -12.72 9.70 4.91
C ASP A 516 -11.75 9.10 5.91
N ALA A 517 -10.46 9.34 5.66
CA ALA A 517 -9.43 9.06 6.63
C ALA A 517 -9.68 9.90 7.89
N THR A 518 -9.46 9.30 9.05
CA THR A 518 -9.56 9.98 10.34
C THR A 518 -8.18 10.16 10.94
N ASN A 519 -7.98 11.22 11.72
CA ASN A 519 -6.77 11.39 12.51
C ASN A 519 -6.82 10.59 13.82
N ALA A 520 -5.65 10.28 14.35
CA ALA A 520 -5.50 9.83 15.72
C ALA A 520 -6.07 10.88 16.68
N ARG A 521 -6.99 10.46 17.55
CA ARG A 521 -7.70 11.36 18.46
C ARG A 521 -7.88 10.73 19.83
N LEU A 522 -7.39 11.42 20.85
CA LEU A 522 -7.47 10.98 22.24
C LEU A 522 -8.21 12.02 23.09
N VAL A 523 -9.22 11.57 23.85
CA VAL A 523 -10.02 12.43 24.73
C VAL A 523 -9.76 12.04 26.18
N GLY A 524 -9.28 12.97 26.99
CA GLY A 524 -9.06 12.78 28.42
C GLY A 524 -10.39 12.58 29.16
N GLN A 525 -10.39 11.69 30.16
CA GLN A 525 -11.57 11.40 30.98
C GLN A 525 -11.88 12.48 32.04
N PRO A 526 -10.88 13.04 32.77
CA PRO A 526 -11.15 13.95 33.88
C PRO A 526 -11.79 15.28 33.43
N ASN A 527 -12.69 15.80 34.26
CA ASN A 527 -13.24 17.14 34.07
C ASN A 527 -12.31 18.18 34.72
N LEU A 528 -11.57 18.91 33.88
CA LEU A 528 -10.61 19.93 34.26
C LEU A 528 -11.22 21.35 34.31
N SER A 529 -12.55 21.50 34.19
CA SER A 529 -13.21 22.81 34.07
C SER A 529 -13.04 23.72 35.30
N ARG A 530 -12.63 23.17 36.44
CA ARG A 530 -12.40 23.92 37.70
C ARG A 530 -10.92 24.16 38.02
N GLY A 531 -10.03 23.81 37.09
CA GLY A 531 -8.61 23.76 37.32
C GLY A 531 -8.19 22.49 38.05
N VAL A 532 -6.90 22.17 37.97
CA VAL A 532 -6.33 20.93 38.47
C VAL A 532 -5.00 21.18 39.18
N ASP A 533 -4.72 20.39 40.22
CA ASP A 533 -3.48 20.50 40.98
C ASP A 533 -2.36 19.71 40.27
N LEU A 534 -1.44 20.46 39.66
CA LEU A 534 -0.19 19.98 39.04
C LEU A 534 1.02 20.46 39.85
N SER A 535 0.89 20.67 41.17
CA SER A 535 2.02 21.07 42.02
C SER A 535 3.03 19.94 42.23
N SER A 536 2.55 18.70 42.32
CA SER A 536 3.34 17.49 42.47
C SER A 536 3.49 16.71 41.17
N ASN A 537 2.42 16.57 40.37
CA ASN A 537 2.36 15.77 39.15
C ASN A 537 2.14 16.68 37.94
N ARG A 538 3.21 17.10 37.26
CA ARG A 538 3.16 18.20 36.28
C ARG A 538 3.61 17.87 34.87
N PHE A 539 4.23 16.72 34.65
CA PHE A 539 4.80 16.40 33.33
C PHE A 539 3.89 15.46 32.55
N LEU A 540 3.78 15.70 31.25
CA LEU A 540 3.13 14.83 30.28
C LEU A 540 4.13 14.49 29.18
N ARG A 541 4.36 13.20 28.90
CA ARG A 541 5.30 12.75 27.86
C ARG A 541 4.55 12.24 26.64
N LEU A 542 4.70 12.94 25.52
CA LEU A 542 3.94 12.74 24.28
C LEU A 542 4.86 12.46 23.09
N ALA A 543 4.46 11.56 22.21
CA ALA A 543 5.01 11.44 20.86
C ALA A 543 3.88 11.55 19.83
N LEU A 544 4.20 12.10 18.66
CA LEU A 544 3.24 12.39 17.59
C LEU A 544 3.75 11.79 16.27
N ASP A 545 2.90 11.04 15.57
CA ASP A 545 3.11 10.54 14.21
C ASP A 545 4.46 9.84 13.95
N GLY A 546 4.98 9.16 14.96
CA GLY A 546 6.26 8.41 14.92
C GLY A 546 7.49 9.18 15.41
N ASP A 547 7.33 10.45 15.80
CA ASP A 547 8.42 11.26 16.36
C ASP A 547 8.83 10.82 17.77
N ASP A 548 10.01 11.27 18.21
CA ASP A 548 10.52 11.03 19.54
C ASP A 548 9.61 11.60 20.65
N PHE A 549 9.59 10.92 21.80
CA PHE A 549 8.85 11.38 22.96
C PHE A 549 9.42 12.68 23.55
N VAL A 550 8.57 13.69 23.64
CA VAL A 550 8.86 14.95 24.33
C VAL A 550 8.18 15.01 25.69
N GLU A 551 8.87 15.56 26.70
CA GLU A 551 8.33 15.75 28.04
C GLU A 551 7.92 17.22 28.25
N ILE A 552 6.64 17.43 28.56
CA ILE A 552 6.01 18.75 28.62
C ILE A 552 5.59 19.04 30.04
N ASP A 553 6.08 20.12 30.62
CA ASP A 553 5.60 20.63 31.90
C ASP A 553 4.25 21.31 31.74
N CYS A 554 3.16 20.66 32.12
CA CYS A 554 1.80 21.16 31.99
C CYS A 554 1.36 22.12 33.11
N ALA A 555 2.14 22.38 34.16
CA ALA A 555 1.68 23.22 35.29
C ALA A 555 1.53 24.71 34.93
N GLY A 556 0.38 25.30 35.23
CA GLY A 556 0.09 26.71 34.97
C GLY A 556 0.83 27.67 35.89
N THR A 557 0.51 28.95 35.76
CA THR A 557 1.07 30.02 36.61
C THR A 557 0.80 29.79 38.11
N ARG A 558 -0.29 29.08 38.43
CA ARG A 558 -0.63 28.60 39.76
C ARG A 558 -0.71 27.07 39.74
N PRO A 559 0.38 26.32 40.00
CA PRO A 559 0.41 24.86 39.85
C PRO A 559 -0.73 24.12 40.56
N ARG A 560 -1.14 24.57 41.76
CA ARG A 560 -2.26 24.00 42.54
C ARG A 560 -3.66 24.16 41.93
N ALA A 561 -3.80 24.97 40.90
CA ALA A 561 -5.07 25.31 40.25
C ALA A 561 -4.84 25.65 38.76
N THR A 562 -4.09 24.78 38.07
CA THR A 562 -3.78 24.94 36.65
C THR A 562 -5.06 24.81 35.82
N LEU A 563 -5.33 25.78 34.95
CA LEU A 563 -6.50 25.76 34.07
C LEU A 563 -6.26 24.91 32.82
N ILE A 564 -7.31 24.31 32.27
CA ILE A 564 -7.22 23.48 31.05
C ILE A 564 -6.64 24.23 29.85
N GLN A 565 -6.93 25.54 29.71
CA GLN A 565 -6.35 26.37 28.65
C GLN A 565 -4.83 26.53 28.84
N GLU A 566 -4.34 26.66 30.08
CA GLU A 566 -2.89 26.72 30.34
C GLU A 566 -2.20 25.41 29.92
N VAL A 567 -2.84 24.26 30.15
CA VAL A 567 -2.34 22.95 29.70
C VAL A 567 -2.29 22.88 28.16
N VAL A 568 -3.39 23.28 27.49
CA VAL A 568 -3.50 23.32 26.03
C VAL A 568 -2.43 24.24 25.41
N ASP A 569 -2.23 25.43 25.97
CA ASP A 569 -1.25 26.40 25.47
C ASP A 569 0.17 25.86 25.58
N LYS A 570 0.49 25.20 26.70
CA LYS A 570 1.82 24.61 26.89
C LYS A 570 2.10 23.43 25.96
N ILE A 571 1.11 22.56 25.71
CA ILE A 571 1.28 21.46 24.77
C ILE A 571 1.48 22.00 23.35
N ASN A 572 0.65 22.96 22.92
CA ASN A 572 0.76 23.53 21.57
C ASN A 572 2.00 24.39 21.37
N ALA A 573 2.51 25.07 22.41
CA ALA A 573 3.76 25.80 22.35
C ALA A 573 4.97 24.89 22.12
N HIS A 574 4.91 23.64 22.58
CA HIS A 574 6.02 22.69 22.39
C HIS A 574 6.08 22.15 20.96
N PHE A 575 4.93 21.76 20.39
CA PHE A 575 4.89 21.17 19.03
C PHE A 575 4.82 22.22 17.91
N ALA A 576 4.31 23.42 18.17
CA ALA A 576 4.22 24.53 17.21
C ALA A 576 3.59 24.17 15.83
N ILE A 577 2.69 23.18 15.80
CA ILE A 577 2.03 22.70 14.57
C ILE A 577 0.64 23.32 14.34
N ALA A 578 0.23 23.40 13.07
CA ALA A 578 -1.12 23.78 12.64
C ALA A 578 -1.74 22.66 11.77
N PRO A 579 -2.99 22.23 12.04
CA PRO A 579 -3.84 22.55 13.20
C PRO A 579 -3.20 22.12 14.55
N ARG A 580 -3.66 22.75 15.63
CA ARG A 580 -3.12 22.57 16.99
C ARG A 580 -3.35 21.13 17.49
N LEU A 581 -2.31 20.52 18.08
CA LEU A 581 -2.34 19.18 18.67
C LEU A 581 -3.35 19.08 19.82
N ALA A 582 -3.34 20.05 20.73
CA ALA A 582 -4.18 20.05 21.92
C ALA A 582 -5.35 21.04 21.78
N SER A 583 -6.53 20.62 22.22
CA SER A 583 -7.75 21.42 22.31
C SER A 583 -8.59 20.99 23.52
N HIS A 584 -9.74 21.62 23.74
CA HIS A 584 -10.67 21.20 24.79
C HIS A 584 -12.13 21.51 24.46
N ASN A 585 -13.05 20.74 25.04
CA ASN A 585 -14.50 21.00 24.97
C ASN A 585 -15.04 21.81 26.18
N GLY A 586 -14.15 22.46 26.94
CA GLY A 586 -14.47 23.19 28.18
C GLY A 586 -14.45 22.33 29.43
N LYS A 587 -14.34 21.01 29.30
CA LYS A 587 -14.21 20.06 30.42
C LYS A 587 -12.98 19.16 30.28
N GLN A 588 -12.76 18.60 29.10
CA GLN A 588 -11.77 17.55 28.85
C GLN A 588 -10.69 18.03 27.89
N LEU A 589 -9.46 17.59 28.13
CA LEU A 589 -8.33 17.77 27.22
C LEU A 589 -8.52 16.82 26.03
N ILE A 590 -8.38 17.33 24.81
CA ILE A 590 -8.48 16.57 23.56
C ILE A 590 -7.16 16.72 22.81
N LEU A 591 -6.52 15.60 22.48
CA LEU A 591 -5.36 15.55 21.61
C LEU A 591 -5.78 15.04 20.23
N SER A 592 -5.33 15.68 19.16
CA SER A 592 -5.68 15.32 17.79
C SER A 592 -4.47 15.57 16.88
N SER A 593 -4.03 14.54 16.17
CA SER A 593 -2.95 14.66 15.19
C SER A 593 -3.42 15.49 14.00
N ASN A 594 -2.49 16.16 13.32
CA ASN A 594 -2.76 16.90 12.09
C ASN A 594 -2.64 16.03 10.83
N ARG A 595 -2.07 14.84 10.92
CA ARG A 595 -2.08 13.84 9.85
C ARG A 595 -3.38 13.04 9.89
N LEU A 596 -3.83 12.56 8.74
CA LEU A 596 -4.96 11.63 8.59
C LEU A 596 -4.43 10.23 8.30
N GLY A 597 -5.24 9.21 8.56
CA GLY A 597 -4.92 7.82 8.19
C GLY A 597 -4.18 7.05 9.28
N SER A 598 -3.80 5.82 8.97
CA SER A 598 -3.09 4.89 9.87
C SER A 598 -1.70 5.40 10.29
N GLN A 599 -1.11 6.30 9.49
CA GLN A 599 0.14 7.00 9.80
C GLN A 599 -0.03 8.12 10.84
N SER A 600 -1.27 8.53 11.12
CA SER A 600 -1.59 9.42 12.22
C SER A 600 -1.54 8.65 13.53
N ARG A 601 -0.76 9.12 14.51
CA ARG A 601 -0.49 8.39 15.74
C ARG A 601 -0.27 9.36 16.91
N ILE A 602 -0.94 9.15 18.04
CA ILE A 602 -0.65 9.87 19.29
C ILE A 602 -0.23 8.85 20.33
N GLU A 603 0.90 9.10 20.98
CA GLU A 603 1.46 8.26 22.04
C GLU A 603 1.56 9.04 23.34
N ILE A 604 1.06 8.45 24.41
CA ILE A 604 1.31 8.96 25.76
C ILE A 604 2.10 7.93 26.56
N ALA A 605 3.32 8.28 26.94
CA ALA A 605 4.17 7.47 27.81
C ALA A 605 4.25 8.07 29.22
N PRO A 606 4.62 7.28 30.25
CA PRO A 606 4.96 7.85 31.55
C PRO A 606 6.11 8.86 31.40
N PRO A 607 6.02 10.06 32.00
CA PRO A 607 7.15 10.96 32.09
C PRO A 607 8.22 10.38 33.04
N ARG A 608 9.46 10.84 32.89
CA ARG A 608 10.60 10.37 33.69
C ARG A 608 10.49 10.78 35.17
N SER A 609 9.62 11.75 35.49
CA SER A 609 9.22 12.06 36.86
C SER A 609 7.83 12.70 36.93
N ARG A 610 7.09 12.50 38.03
CA ARG A 610 5.90 13.29 38.42
C ARG A 610 4.77 13.31 37.37
N ASP A 611 4.14 12.15 37.22
CA ASP A 611 3.19 11.80 36.16
C ASP A 611 1.83 12.50 36.22
N ALA A 612 1.57 13.39 35.25
CA ALA A 612 0.30 14.08 35.11
C ALA A 612 -0.77 13.28 34.32
N ARG A 613 -0.47 12.09 33.78
CA ARG A 613 -1.42 11.30 32.97
C ARG A 613 -2.71 10.91 33.70
N PRO A 614 -2.67 10.40 34.95
CA PRO A 614 -3.92 10.10 35.68
C PRO A 614 -4.75 11.35 35.89
N THR A 615 -4.08 12.48 36.13
CA THR A 615 -4.69 13.77 36.45
C THR A 615 -5.28 14.48 35.23
N LEU A 616 -4.63 14.43 34.07
CA LEU A 616 -5.03 15.13 32.85
C LEU A 616 -5.81 14.25 31.87
N MET A 617 -5.48 12.96 31.78
CA MET A 617 -6.05 12.03 30.80
C MET A 617 -6.92 10.94 31.43
N GLY A 618 -6.83 10.71 32.75
CA GLY A 618 -7.60 9.67 33.45
C GLY A 618 -7.14 8.25 33.12
N ILE A 619 -5.88 8.10 32.72
CA ILE A 619 -5.27 6.81 32.41
C ILE A 619 -4.72 6.22 33.73
N GLU A 620 -5.38 5.18 34.25
CA GLU A 620 -5.05 4.46 35.50
C GLU A 620 -3.92 3.42 35.32
N PRO A 621 -3.30 2.92 36.41
CA PRO A 621 -2.28 1.87 36.37
C PRO A 621 -2.75 0.58 35.67
N ALA A 622 -1.81 -0.17 35.07
CA ALA A 622 -2.13 -1.38 34.33
C ALA A 622 -2.59 -2.51 35.28
N ILE A 623 -3.82 -2.99 35.08
CA ILE A 623 -4.38 -4.18 35.75
C ILE A 623 -4.43 -5.32 34.73
N PHE A 624 -3.62 -6.35 34.95
CA PHE A 624 -3.59 -7.55 34.13
C PHE A 624 -4.44 -8.62 34.80
N ARG A 625 -5.49 -9.10 34.12
CA ARG A 625 -6.41 -10.11 34.66
C ARG A 625 -6.22 -11.45 33.96
N GLY A 626 -6.41 -12.53 34.71
CA GLY A 626 -6.51 -13.86 34.15
C GLY A 626 -7.79 -14.03 33.32
N GLN A 627 -7.82 -15.08 32.51
CA GLN A 627 -8.99 -15.47 31.73
C GLN A 627 -9.62 -16.72 32.35
N ASP A 628 -10.95 -16.76 32.39
CA ASP A 628 -11.67 -17.97 32.79
C ASP A 628 -11.49 -19.06 31.72
N ALA A 629 -11.61 -20.31 32.13
CA ALA A 629 -11.61 -21.44 31.20
C ALA A 629 -12.77 -21.29 30.20
N THR A 630 -12.50 -21.47 28.91
CA THR A 630 -13.54 -21.37 27.89
C THR A 630 -14.29 -22.68 27.74
N ARG A 631 -15.55 -22.59 27.29
CA ARG A 631 -16.44 -23.72 27.06
C ARG A 631 -16.79 -23.76 25.58
N VAL A 632 -16.74 -24.93 24.97
CA VAL A 632 -17.18 -25.12 23.59
C VAL A 632 -18.70 -25.00 23.51
N ILE A 633 -19.17 -23.98 22.80
CA ILE A 633 -20.56 -23.79 22.37
C ILE A 633 -20.53 -23.59 20.87
N TYR A 634 -21.08 -24.55 20.13
CA TYR A 634 -21.15 -24.51 18.68
C TYR A 634 -22.58 -24.18 18.25
N THR A 635 -22.76 -23.12 17.47
CA THR A 635 -24.04 -22.76 16.86
C THR A 635 -23.97 -23.08 15.37
N GLY A 636 -24.89 -23.91 14.88
CA GLY A 636 -24.99 -24.23 13.46
C GLY A 636 -25.29 -23.00 12.60
N THR A 637 -24.96 -23.07 11.32
CA THR A 637 -25.12 -21.95 10.37
C THR A 637 -26.32 -22.11 9.45
N VAL A 638 -26.96 -23.29 9.43
CA VAL A 638 -28.14 -23.56 8.61
C VAL A 638 -29.39 -23.05 9.31
N ASP A 639 -30.18 -22.23 8.60
CA ASP A 639 -31.50 -21.80 9.09
C ASP A 639 -32.51 -22.95 9.03
N LEU A 640 -32.79 -23.55 10.18
CA LEU A 640 -33.66 -24.71 10.32
C LEU A 640 -35.10 -24.34 10.73
N ARG A 641 -35.49 -23.05 10.63
CA ARG A 641 -36.85 -22.58 11.02
C ARG A 641 -37.97 -23.34 10.33
N ASN A 642 -37.75 -23.73 9.09
CA ASN A 642 -38.75 -24.41 8.26
C ASN A 642 -38.61 -25.95 8.27
N GLY A 643 -37.67 -26.49 9.04
CA GLY A 643 -37.27 -27.90 9.01
C GLY A 643 -36.23 -28.21 7.92
N VAL A 644 -35.59 -29.38 8.02
CA VAL A 644 -34.57 -29.87 7.09
C VAL A 644 -34.97 -31.23 6.50
N ASP A 645 -34.66 -31.43 5.23
CA ASP A 645 -34.85 -32.72 4.55
C ASP A 645 -33.67 -33.64 4.86
N LEU A 646 -33.93 -34.70 5.61
CA LEU A 646 -32.98 -35.75 5.97
C LEU A 646 -33.38 -37.11 5.36
N SER A 647 -34.19 -37.11 4.30
CA SER A 647 -34.65 -38.35 3.65
C SER A 647 -33.54 -39.10 2.93
N ALA A 648 -32.51 -38.39 2.45
CA ALA A 648 -31.36 -38.97 1.76
C ALA A 648 -30.17 -39.26 2.68
N ALA A 649 -30.02 -38.50 3.76
CA ALA A 649 -28.93 -38.60 4.74
C ALA A 649 -29.45 -38.12 6.10
N ASP A 650 -29.36 -38.96 7.13
CA ASP A 650 -29.92 -38.68 8.45
C ASP A 650 -28.93 -38.84 9.61
N ARG A 651 -27.67 -39.20 9.34
CA ARG A 651 -26.67 -39.52 10.36
C ARG A 651 -25.74 -38.35 10.61
N ILE A 652 -25.48 -38.07 11.88
CA ILE A 652 -24.31 -37.29 12.32
C ILE A 652 -23.46 -38.15 13.24
N LYS A 653 -22.17 -37.86 13.34
CA LYS A 653 -21.30 -38.52 14.31
C LYS A 653 -20.57 -37.49 15.15
N ILE A 654 -20.85 -37.45 16.46
CA ILE A 654 -20.29 -36.45 17.37
C ILE A 654 -19.65 -37.07 18.61
N ALA A 655 -18.51 -36.51 19.03
CA ALA A 655 -17.86 -36.83 20.30
C ALA A 655 -17.84 -35.58 21.19
N LEU A 656 -18.11 -35.75 22.48
CA LEU A 656 -18.09 -34.66 23.46
C LEU A 656 -17.13 -34.98 24.61
N ASP A 657 -16.33 -34.00 25.00
CA ASP A 657 -15.57 -33.99 26.26
C ASP A 657 -14.66 -35.20 26.51
N GLY A 658 -14.09 -35.75 25.43
CA GLY A 658 -13.20 -36.91 25.42
C GLY A 658 -13.91 -38.27 25.34
N ALA A 659 -15.23 -38.31 25.23
CA ALA A 659 -15.98 -39.55 24.99
C ALA A 659 -15.75 -40.09 23.57
N GLU A 660 -16.10 -41.35 23.34
CA GLU A 660 -16.13 -41.93 21.99
C GLU A 660 -17.21 -41.26 21.14
N ALA A 661 -16.96 -41.18 19.83
CA ALA A 661 -17.88 -40.54 18.91
C ALA A 661 -19.13 -41.41 18.71
N LEU A 662 -20.29 -40.79 18.93
CA LEU A 662 -21.58 -41.43 18.80
C LEU A 662 -22.20 -41.07 17.46
N GLU A 663 -22.60 -42.08 16.70
CA GLU A 663 -23.39 -41.92 15.48
C GLU A 663 -24.89 -41.88 15.80
N ILE A 664 -25.58 -40.85 15.31
CA ILE A 664 -26.94 -40.46 15.70
C ILE A 664 -27.79 -40.33 14.44
N ALA A 665 -28.91 -41.07 14.34
CA ALA A 665 -29.93 -40.79 13.32
C ALA A 665 -30.86 -39.67 13.76
N CYS A 666 -30.67 -38.51 13.16
CA CYS A 666 -31.38 -37.27 13.41
C CYS A 666 -32.84 -37.31 12.94
N ALA A 667 -33.22 -38.17 11.98
CA ALA A 667 -34.60 -38.29 11.50
C ALA A 667 -35.45 -39.30 12.29
N THR A 668 -34.87 -40.10 13.20
CA THR A 668 -35.58 -41.22 13.87
C THR A 668 -36.85 -40.80 14.62
N ALA A 669 -36.83 -39.60 15.21
CA ALA A 669 -37.94 -39.07 15.98
C ALA A 669 -38.90 -38.19 15.16
N ALA A 670 -38.63 -37.99 13.87
CA ALA A 670 -39.41 -37.12 13.00
C ALA A 670 -40.62 -37.86 12.41
N ALA A 671 -41.76 -37.18 12.35
CA ALA A 671 -42.95 -37.72 11.66
C ALA A 671 -42.81 -37.69 10.13
N ASP A 672 -41.97 -36.78 9.61
CA ASP A 672 -41.68 -36.60 8.19
C ASP A 672 -40.16 -36.40 7.99
N PRO A 673 -39.44 -37.40 7.45
CA PRO A 673 -38.00 -37.30 7.18
C PRO A 673 -37.63 -36.19 6.19
N ALA A 674 -38.55 -35.73 5.35
CA ALA A 674 -38.30 -34.61 4.44
C ALA A 674 -38.43 -33.23 5.11
N LYS A 675 -38.85 -33.18 6.38
CA LYS A 675 -39.09 -31.93 7.11
C LYS A 675 -38.87 -32.07 8.62
N VAL A 676 -37.68 -32.51 9.00
CA VAL A 676 -37.27 -32.68 10.40
C VAL A 676 -37.11 -31.32 11.07
N LYS A 677 -37.80 -31.08 12.19
CA LYS A 677 -37.81 -29.79 12.91
C LYS A 677 -36.67 -29.67 13.91
N LEU A 678 -36.30 -28.44 14.26
CA LEU A 678 -35.29 -28.13 15.30
C LEU A 678 -35.48 -28.89 16.63
N ASN A 679 -36.72 -28.96 17.11
CA ASN A 679 -37.04 -29.71 18.34
C ASN A 679 -36.81 -31.22 18.18
N GLU A 680 -37.08 -31.78 17.00
CA GLU A 680 -36.90 -33.22 16.72
C GLU A 680 -35.40 -33.55 16.64
N LEU A 681 -34.59 -32.69 16.01
CA LEU A 681 -33.12 -32.80 15.97
C LEU A 681 -32.51 -32.71 17.37
N MET A 682 -32.91 -31.69 18.14
CA MET A 682 -32.45 -31.50 19.52
C MET A 682 -32.77 -32.73 20.39
N LEU A 683 -33.99 -33.26 20.28
CA LEU A 683 -34.41 -34.46 21.02
C LEU A 683 -33.63 -35.69 20.59
N ALA A 684 -33.43 -35.92 19.29
CA ALA A 684 -32.67 -37.06 18.78
C ALA A 684 -31.22 -37.04 19.31
N ILE A 685 -30.57 -35.88 19.30
CA ILE A 685 -29.19 -35.72 19.78
C ILE A 685 -29.11 -35.88 21.30
N ASN A 686 -29.97 -35.22 22.08
CA ASN A 686 -29.95 -35.32 23.53
C ASN A 686 -30.27 -36.73 24.03
N LEU A 687 -31.21 -37.42 23.37
CA LEU A 687 -31.57 -38.80 23.70
C LEU A 687 -30.41 -39.75 23.40
N ALA A 688 -29.75 -39.59 22.25
CA ALA A 688 -28.62 -40.44 21.86
C ALA A 688 -27.41 -40.21 22.77
N VAL A 689 -27.06 -38.95 23.06
CA VAL A 689 -25.93 -38.60 23.95
C VAL A 689 -26.27 -38.90 25.43
N GLY A 690 -27.55 -39.05 25.78
CA GLY A 690 -28.00 -39.33 27.15
C GLY A 690 -27.87 -38.15 28.11
N SER A 691 -27.69 -36.92 27.58
CA SER A 691 -27.61 -35.69 28.34
C SER A 691 -28.05 -34.48 27.49
N ASN A 692 -28.44 -33.39 28.15
CA ASN A 692 -28.90 -32.17 27.48
C ASN A 692 -27.72 -31.34 26.96
N VAL A 693 -27.20 -31.71 25.80
CA VAL A 693 -26.05 -31.06 25.13
C VAL A 693 -26.46 -30.22 23.92
N ALA A 694 -27.60 -30.53 23.31
CA ALA A 694 -28.20 -29.82 22.20
C ALA A 694 -29.33 -28.90 22.68
N SER A 695 -29.40 -27.71 22.13
CA SER A 695 -30.50 -26.74 22.24
C SER A 695 -30.69 -26.01 20.91
N HIS A 696 -31.60 -25.03 20.83
CA HIS A 696 -31.73 -24.17 19.66
C HIS A 696 -32.22 -22.77 20.06
N ASP A 697 -31.90 -21.75 19.26
CA ASP A 697 -32.38 -20.37 19.46
C ASP A 697 -33.66 -20.04 18.67
N GLY A 698 -34.22 -21.06 17.99
CA GLY A 698 -35.39 -20.93 17.13
C GLY A 698 -35.03 -20.83 15.65
N LYS A 699 -33.75 -20.61 15.31
CA LYS A 699 -33.22 -20.61 13.95
C LYS A 699 -32.12 -21.64 13.74
N PHE A 700 -31.19 -21.75 14.68
CA PHE A 700 -30.00 -22.58 14.61
C PHE A 700 -29.98 -23.61 15.74
N LEU A 701 -29.40 -24.78 15.45
CA LEU A 701 -29.13 -25.80 16.44
C LEU A 701 -27.81 -25.50 17.15
N ILE A 702 -27.77 -25.65 18.48
CA ILE A 702 -26.63 -25.30 19.33
C ILE A 702 -26.18 -26.55 20.10
N ILE A 703 -24.89 -26.88 20.06
CA ILE A 703 -24.26 -27.93 20.86
C ILE A 703 -23.33 -27.31 21.88
N ALA A 704 -23.51 -27.62 23.16
CA ALA A 704 -22.66 -27.14 24.25
C ALA A 704 -22.05 -28.31 25.03
N SER A 705 -20.72 -28.31 25.14
CA SER A 705 -19.96 -29.21 26.03
C SER A 705 -20.41 -29.04 27.49
N ALA A 706 -20.34 -30.05 28.36
CA ALA A 706 -20.68 -29.87 29.79
C ALA A 706 -19.49 -29.40 30.64
N LYS A 707 -18.28 -29.50 30.08
CA LYS A 707 -17.02 -29.11 30.73
C LYS A 707 -16.58 -27.69 30.32
N SER A 708 -15.57 -27.18 31.01
CA SER A 708 -14.83 -25.97 30.63
C SER A 708 -13.35 -26.31 30.59
N GLY A 709 -12.54 -25.49 29.92
CA GLY A 709 -11.10 -25.73 29.79
C GLY A 709 -10.75 -26.65 28.64
N ALA A 710 -9.51 -27.14 28.63
CA ALA A 710 -9.00 -28.10 27.65
C ALA A 710 -9.80 -29.42 27.62
N ALA A 711 -10.51 -29.72 28.72
CA ALA A 711 -11.43 -30.85 28.81
C ALA A 711 -12.78 -30.62 28.11
N SER A 712 -13.11 -29.37 27.76
CA SER A 712 -14.29 -29.03 26.93
C SER A 712 -13.97 -29.31 25.47
N GLN A 713 -14.59 -30.32 24.88
CA GLN A 713 -14.29 -30.73 23.50
C GLN A 713 -15.57 -31.08 22.74
N LEU A 714 -15.63 -30.74 21.46
CA LEU A 714 -16.65 -31.21 20.52
C LEU A 714 -15.93 -31.65 19.23
N ARG A 715 -16.11 -32.90 18.84
CA ARG A 715 -15.68 -33.39 17.53
C ARG A 715 -16.89 -33.77 16.70
N PHE A 716 -16.93 -33.27 15.48
CA PHE A 716 -17.72 -33.83 14.40
C PHE A 716 -16.83 -34.82 13.67
N GLU A 717 -17.31 -36.04 13.51
CA GLU A 717 -16.65 -37.11 12.76
C GLU A 717 -17.55 -37.49 11.59
N THR A 718 -16.98 -38.10 10.55
CA THR A 718 -17.79 -38.63 9.44
C THR A 718 -18.51 -39.89 9.95
N PRO A 719 -19.83 -40.02 9.75
CA PRO A 719 -20.55 -41.27 9.96
C PRO A 719 -19.91 -42.45 9.22
N ASP A 720 -20.10 -43.67 9.72
CA ASP A 720 -19.48 -44.88 9.19
C ASP A 720 -19.84 -45.13 7.71
N ASP A 721 -21.03 -44.69 7.30
CA ASP A 721 -21.42 -44.55 5.90
C ASP A 721 -21.55 -43.07 5.52
N ALA A 722 -20.56 -42.55 4.79
CA ALA A 722 -20.51 -41.16 4.34
C ALA A 722 -21.70 -40.76 3.44
N ALA A 723 -22.38 -41.71 2.78
CA ALA A 723 -23.58 -41.41 1.99
C ALA A 723 -24.78 -41.01 2.87
N THR A 724 -24.71 -41.28 4.18
CA THR A 724 -25.75 -40.94 5.16
C THR A 724 -25.42 -39.70 5.98
N ASP A 725 -24.33 -38.99 5.69
CA ASP A 725 -23.85 -37.85 6.48
C ASP A 725 -24.71 -36.58 6.31
N ALA A 726 -25.43 -36.24 7.37
CA ALA A 726 -26.28 -35.07 7.49
C ALA A 726 -25.57 -33.87 8.14
N THR A 727 -24.28 -33.96 8.48
CA THR A 727 -23.56 -32.93 9.26
C THR A 727 -23.60 -31.57 8.56
N THR A 728 -23.41 -31.54 7.23
CA THR A 728 -23.51 -30.30 6.44
C THR A 728 -24.92 -29.74 6.41
N ALA A 729 -25.93 -30.60 6.23
CA ALA A 729 -27.34 -30.18 6.18
C ALA A 729 -27.86 -29.62 7.51
N ILE A 730 -27.34 -30.10 8.65
CA ILE A 730 -27.80 -29.71 9.98
C ILE A 730 -26.95 -28.56 10.57
N PHE A 731 -25.63 -28.61 10.41
CA PHE A 731 -24.71 -27.67 11.06
C PHE A 731 -24.01 -26.71 10.10
N GLY A 732 -24.06 -26.98 8.79
CA GLY A 732 -23.42 -26.16 7.75
C GLY A 732 -21.89 -26.27 7.77
N ILE A 733 -21.37 -27.40 8.23
CA ILE A 733 -19.94 -27.72 8.23
C ILE A 733 -19.72 -29.13 7.69
N ALA A 734 -18.58 -29.34 7.03
CA ALA A 734 -18.10 -30.67 6.69
C ALA A 734 -17.42 -31.33 7.90
N ALA A 735 -17.68 -32.61 8.11
CA ALA A 735 -16.90 -33.45 9.03
C ALA A 735 -15.68 -34.07 8.31
N PRO A 736 -14.54 -34.32 9.00
CA PRO A 736 -14.33 -34.18 10.44
C PRO A 736 -13.91 -32.76 10.88
N ARG A 737 -14.34 -32.32 12.07
CA ARG A 737 -13.98 -31.02 12.65
C ARG A 737 -13.91 -31.09 14.18
N THR A 738 -12.87 -30.52 14.79
CA THR A 738 -12.67 -30.53 16.26
C THR A 738 -12.65 -29.12 16.83
N TYR A 739 -13.35 -28.93 17.95
CA TYR A 739 -13.36 -27.73 18.76
C TYR A 739 -12.94 -28.08 20.18
N GLN A 740 -12.09 -27.24 20.78
CA GLN A 740 -11.57 -27.45 22.13
C GLN A 740 -11.58 -26.12 22.90
N GLY A 741 -12.03 -26.16 24.15
CA GLY A 741 -11.92 -25.05 25.08
C GLY A 741 -10.49 -24.87 25.58
N THR A 742 -10.20 -23.71 26.13
CA THR A 742 -8.88 -23.32 26.65
C THR A 742 -8.95 -23.26 28.17
N ASP A 743 -7.95 -23.78 28.86
CA ASP A 743 -7.87 -23.71 30.33
C ASP A 743 -7.83 -22.27 30.84
N ALA A 744 -8.24 -22.08 32.10
CA ALA A 744 -8.16 -20.78 32.75
C ALA A 744 -6.70 -20.32 32.80
N GLN A 745 -6.45 -19.07 32.44
CA GLN A 745 -5.11 -18.50 32.40
C GLN A 745 -4.89 -17.56 33.60
N PRO A 746 -3.68 -17.51 34.17
CA PRO A 746 -3.32 -16.51 35.17
C PRO A 746 -3.25 -15.11 34.55
N GLY A 747 -3.44 -14.08 35.38
CA GLY A 747 -3.14 -12.71 35.01
C GLY A 747 -1.63 -12.55 34.84
N GLN A 748 -1.21 -12.03 33.69
CA GLN A 748 0.20 -11.89 33.34
C GLN A 748 0.54 -10.48 32.88
N ALA A 749 1.64 -9.93 33.37
CA ALA A 749 2.27 -8.72 32.86
C ALA A 749 3.59 -9.10 32.19
N VAL A 750 3.68 -8.95 30.86
CA VAL A 750 4.86 -9.32 30.06
C VAL A 750 5.64 -8.06 29.70
N GLY A 751 6.96 -8.10 29.84
CA GLY A 751 7.85 -7.03 29.43
C GLY A 751 7.78 -6.71 27.93
N GLY A 752 7.63 -5.43 27.58
CA GLY A 752 7.50 -4.96 26.19
C GLY A 752 8.78 -5.06 25.36
N GLN A 753 9.96 -5.11 25.98
CA GLN A 753 11.26 -5.16 25.32
C GLN A 753 12.15 -6.25 25.95
N ALA A 754 12.96 -6.92 25.12
CA ALA A 754 13.99 -7.82 25.62
C ALA A 754 15.05 -7.00 26.38
N LEU A 755 15.29 -7.37 27.63
CA LEU A 755 16.29 -6.78 28.49
C LEU A 755 17.67 -7.37 28.15
N ALA A 756 18.71 -6.55 28.27
CA ALA A 756 20.08 -7.05 28.27
C ALA A 756 20.31 -7.97 29.48
N GLU A 757 21.35 -8.81 29.45
CA GLU A 757 21.68 -9.76 30.53
C GLU A 757 21.85 -9.08 31.91
N THR A 758 22.16 -7.78 31.92
CA THR A 758 22.23 -6.93 33.11
C THR A 758 21.49 -5.61 32.91
N VAL A 759 20.93 -5.06 33.99
CA VAL A 759 20.13 -3.81 33.98
C VAL A 759 20.72 -2.79 34.97
N ASP A 760 20.81 -1.52 34.55
CA ASP A 760 21.20 -0.40 35.42
C ASP A 760 19.98 0.05 36.26
N LEU A 761 20.01 -0.28 37.56
CA LEU A 761 18.98 0.06 38.53
C LEU A 761 19.38 1.22 39.45
N ARG A 762 20.46 1.99 39.15
CA ARG A 762 20.92 3.10 39.99
C ARG A 762 19.86 4.17 40.23
N SER A 763 19.07 4.48 39.20
CA SER A 763 18.03 5.52 39.24
C SER A 763 16.60 4.96 39.24
N ALA A 764 16.41 3.66 38.98
CA ALA A 764 15.12 3.02 38.79
C ALA A 764 15.14 1.63 39.45
N ARG A 765 14.92 1.58 40.77
CA ARG A 765 15.18 0.41 41.62
C ARG A 765 13.92 -0.27 42.15
N PHE A 766 12.79 0.42 42.20
CA PHE A 766 11.60 -0.04 42.91
C PHE A 766 10.45 -0.36 41.95
N LEU A 767 9.80 -1.49 42.14
CA LEU A 767 8.62 -1.93 41.39
C LEU A 767 7.45 -2.12 42.35
N ARG A 768 6.33 -1.43 42.14
CA ARG A 768 5.17 -1.50 43.05
C ARG A 768 4.14 -2.50 42.53
N ILE A 769 4.06 -3.69 43.15
CA ILE A 769 3.28 -4.83 42.64
C ILE A 769 2.20 -5.25 43.63
N GLY A 770 0.96 -5.42 43.16
CA GLY A 770 -0.12 -6.12 43.85
C GLY A 770 -0.48 -7.42 43.14
N VAL A 771 -0.73 -8.49 43.90
CA VAL A 771 -1.09 -9.83 43.38
C VAL A 771 -2.41 -10.29 43.99
N ASP A 772 -3.35 -10.76 43.18
CA ASP A 772 -4.57 -11.48 43.57
C ASP A 772 -5.37 -10.84 44.71
N GLY A 773 -5.72 -9.57 44.58
CA GLY A 773 -6.53 -8.91 45.61
C GLY A 773 -5.73 -8.07 46.60
N LYS A 774 -4.46 -8.41 46.82
CA LYS A 774 -3.63 -7.80 47.87
C LYS A 774 -3.24 -6.36 47.52
N ALA A 775 -3.01 -5.56 48.56
CA ALA A 775 -2.50 -4.20 48.41
C ALA A 775 -1.11 -4.24 47.75
N PRO A 776 -0.82 -3.35 46.78
CA PRO A 776 0.50 -3.28 46.18
C PRO A 776 1.59 -2.96 47.20
N ILE A 777 2.73 -3.63 47.09
CA ILE A 777 3.92 -3.39 47.91
C ILE A 777 5.08 -2.90 47.03
N ASP A 778 5.99 -2.15 47.62
CA ASP A 778 7.19 -1.67 46.93
C ASP A 778 8.27 -2.76 46.99
N VAL A 779 8.66 -3.28 45.83
CA VAL A 779 9.68 -4.31 45.66
C VAL A 779 10.98 -3.66 45.21
N ASP A 780 12.02 -3.81 46.01
CA ASP A 780 13.37 -3.40 45.62
C ASP A 780 13.99 -4.45 44.68
N CYS A 781 14.04 -4.15 43.38
CA CYS A 781 14.52 -5.06 42.35
C CYS A 781 16.04 -5.31 42.39
N ALA A 782 16.80 -4.56 43.20
CA ALA A 782 18.23 -4.77 43.40
C ALA A 782 18.55 -5.41 44.75
N ALA A 783 17.55 -5.82 45.53
CA ALA A 783 17.74 -6.34 46.89
C ALA A 783 18.62 -7.61 46.97
N ALA A 784 18.64 -8.41 45.89
CA ALA A 784 19.47 -9.61 45.79
C ALA A 784 20.85 -9.38 45.16
N ALA A 785 21.13 -8.16 44.67
CA ALA A 785 22.35 -7.83 43.93
C ALA A 785 23.46 -7.27 44.84
N ASP A 786 24.72 -7.26 44.35
CA ASP A 786 25.84 -6.58 45.03
C ASP A 786 25.56 -5.06 45.11
N PRO A 787 25.49 -4.44 46.30
CA PRO A 787 25.23 -3.00 46.46
C PRO A 787 26.25 -2.09 45.75
N LYS A 788 27.42 -2.63 45.35
CA LYS A 788 28.45 -1.90 44.59
C LYS A 788 28.28 -1.98 43.06
N LYS A 789 27.32 -2.77 42.55
CA LYS A 789 27.10 -3.03 41.11
C LYS A 789 25.66 -2.76 40.68
N LEU A 790 25.09 -1.65 41.16
CA LEU A 790 23.72 -1.26 40.79
C LEU A 790 23.59 -0.82 39.32
N ASP A 791 24.70 -0.56 38.64
CA ASP A 791 24.79 -0.24 37.22
C ASP A 791 24.73 -1.45 36.28
N ALA A 792 24.83 -2.67 36.82
CA ALA A 792 24.79 -3.92 36.05
C ALA A 792 24.19 -5.07 36.89
N VAL A 793 22.91 -4.95 37.25
CA VAL A 793 22.19 -5.97 38.03
C VAL A 793 21.76 -7.13 37.13
N PRO A 794 22.16 -8.39 37.39
CA PRO A 794 21.73 -9.55 36.61
C PRO A 794 20.21 -9.78 36.66
N LEU A 795 19.62 -10.22 35.55
CA LEU A 795 18.17 -10.50 35.48
C LEU A 795 17.71 -11.55 36.51
N SER A 796 18.55 -12.54 36.83
CA SER A 796 18.27 -13.54 37.86
C SER A 796 18.16 -12.93 39.27
N ASP A 797 18.92 -11.87 39.55
CA ASP A 797 18.86 -11.19 40.85
C ASP A 797 17.57 -10.36 40.97
N ILE A 798 17.07 -9.83 39.84
CA ILE A 798 15.78 -9.12 39.77
C ILE A 798 14.62 -10.10 40.02
N GLU A 799 14.63 -11.27 39.37
CA GLU A 799 13.63 -12.34 39.59
C GLU A 799 13.60 -12.77 41.07
N ASN A 800 14.77 -13.10 41.62
CA ASN A 800 14.91 -13.50 43.02
C ASN A 800 14.44 -12.42 44.00
N ALA A 801 14.76 -11.15 43.71
CA ALA A 801 14.34 -10.03 44.55
C ALA A 801 12.81 -9.86 44.56
N ILE A 802 12.15 -10.05 43.41
CA ILE A 802 10.69 -9.96 43.28
C ILE A 802 10.00 -11.12 44.02
N ASP A 803 10.42 -12.35 43.76
CA ASP A 803 9.79 -13.54 44.36
C ASP A 803 9.97 -13.61 45.87
N THR A 804 11.15 -13.23 46.36
CA THR A 804 11.45 -13.19 47.80
C THR A 804 10.58 -12.15 48.53
N GLN A 805 10.40 -10.96 47.95
CA GLN A 805 9.64 -9.88 48.59
C GLN A 805 8.12 -10.09 48.48
N LEU A 806 7.63 -10.72 47.41
CA LEU A 806 6.22 -11.08 47.25
C LEU A 806 5.84 -12.40 47.94
N ASN A 807 6.83 -13.18 48.38
CA ASN A 807 6.68 -14.51 48.97
C ASN A 807 5.81 -15.44 48.11
N ALA A 808 6.04 -15.42 46.80
CA ALA A 808 5.36 -16.22 45.79
C ALA A 808 6.21 -16.22 44.50
N ASN A 809 6.09 -17.29 43.71
CA ASN A 809 6.73 -17.36 42.39
C ASN A 809 5.92 -16.51 41.40
N VAL A 810 6.30 -15.26 41.24
CA VAL A 810 5.59 -14.25 40.45
C VAL A 810 6.43 -13.82 39.26
N ALA A 811 7.74 -13.66 39.41
CA ALA A 811 8.63 -13.25 38.34
C ALA A 811 9.23 -14.45 37.59
N ALA A 812 9.46 -14.27 36.30
CA ALA A 812 10.27 -15.15 35.47
C ALA A 812 10.89 -14.36 34.33
N ILE A 813 12.04 -14.80 33.80
CA ILE A 813 12.59 -14.27 32.56
C ILE A 813 12.26 -15.20 31.39
N VAL A 814 11.53 -14.69 30.40
CA VAL A 814 11.14 -15.42 29.19
C VAL A 814 11.60 -14.63 27.97
N ASP A 815 12.45 -15.22 27.12
CA ASP A 815 13.02 -14.57 25.93
C ASP A 815 13.69 -13.21 26.23
N GLY A 816 14.39 -13.11 27.36
CA GLY A 816 15.03 -11.89 27.84
C GLY A 816 14.08 -10.85 28.43
N LYS A 817 12.78 -11.14 28.58
CA LYS A 817 11.76 -10.21 29.11
C LYS A 817 11.35 -10.61 30.51
N LEU A 818 11.09 -9.63 31.37
CA LEU A 818 10.46 -9.89 32.67
C LEU A 818 8.98 -10.22 32.47
N LEU A 819 8.57 -11.40 32.94
CA LEU A 819 7.19 -11.86 33.01
C LEU A 819 6.76 -11.90 34.48
N LEU A 820 5.70 -11.17 34.83
CA LEU A 820 5.02 -11.29 36.11
C LEU A 820 3.76 -12.14 35.92
N THR A 821 3.66 -13.27 36.61
CA THR A 821 2.53 -14.20 36.54
C THR A 821 1.87 -14.30 37.90
N SER A 822 0.55 -14.15 37.93
CA SER A 822 -0.23 -14.45 39.14
C SER A 822 -0.12 -15.94 39.50
N PRO A 823 0.05 -16.30 40.78
CA PRO A 823 0.03 -17.69 41.24
C PRO A 823 -1.33 -18.39 41.09
N THR A 824 -2.42 -17.63 40.92
CA THR A 824 -3.77 -18.16 40.64
C THR A 824 -4.18 -17.95 39.18
N ALA A 825 -5.17 -18.72 38.69
CA ALA A 825 -5.73 -18.63 37.33
C ALA A 825 -7.22 -18.24 37.35
N GLY A 826 -7.75 -17.75 36.23
CA GLY A 826 -9.16 -17.31 36.10
C GLY A 826 -9.36 -15.80 36.26
N LYS A 827 -10.57 -15.29 36.05
CA LYS A 827 -10.88 -13.84 36.04
C LYS A 827 -10.67 -13.13 37.38
N SER A 828 -10.59 -13.90 38.47
CA SER A 828 -10.21 -13.40 39.80
C SER A 828 -8.71 -13.21 39.98
N SER A 829 -7.89 -13.86 39.15
CA SER A 829 -6.44 -13.67 39.13
C SER A 829 -6.10 -12.28 38.61
N ARG A 830 -5.17 -11.59 39.29
CA ARG A 830 -4.70 -10.28 38.84
C ARG A 830 -3.26 -9.96 39.25
N ILE A 831 -2.55 -9.30 38.33
CA ILE A 831 -1.33 -8.54 38.60
C ILE A 831 -1.65 -7.06 38.45
N VAL A 832 -1.33 -6.28 39.48
CA VAL A 832 -1.45 -4.81 39.49
C VAL A 832 -0.03 -4.27 39.54
N VAL A 833 0.34 -3.46 38.55
CA VAL A 833 1.62 -2.73 38.56
C VAL A 833 1.30 -1.25 38.70
N GLU A 834 1.72 -0.66 39.81
CA GLU A 834 1.57 0.76 40.09
C GLU A 834 2.90 1.50 39.86
N ALA A 835 2.80 2.79 39.54
CA ALA A 835 3.99 3.63 39.46
C ALA A 835 4.58 3.86 40.85
N HIS A 836 5.89 3.70 40.99
CA HIS A 836 6.60 4.06 42.21
C HIS A 836 6.93 5.57 42.24
N THR A 837 6.77 6.23 43.39
CA THR A 837 6.88 7.70 43.51
C THR A 837 8.29 8.27 43.30
N SER A 838 9.33 7.43 43.41
CA SER A 838 10.71 7.79 43.06
C SER A 838 11.51 6.53 42.70
N GLY A 839 12.16 6.52 41.52
CA GLY A 839 12.95 5.37 41.05
C GLY A 839 12.12 4.16 40.64
N ASP A 840 11.04 4.40 39.88
CA ASP A 840 10.19 3.36 39.32
C ASP A 840 10.92 2.53 38.25
N ALA A 841 11.06 1.23 38.52
CA ALA A 841 11.67 0.27 37.63
C ALA A 841 10.69 -0.29 36.58
N ALA A 842 9.38 -0.05 36.69
CA ALA A 842 8.38 -0.60 35.76
C ALA A 842 8.64 -0.24 34.30
N PRO A 843 8.94 1.02 33.93
CA PRO A 843 9.20 1.38 32.52
C PRO A 843 10.47 0.71 31.96
N LEU A 844 11.44 0.43 32.83
CA LEU A 844 12.71 -0.19 32.47
C LEU A 844 12.58 -1.71 32.33
N LEU A 845 11.86 -2.37 33.25
CA LEU A 845 11.78 -3.83 33.35
C LEU A 845 10.59 -4.44 32.61
N LEU A 846 9.46 -3.76 32.57
CA LEU A 846 8.22 -4.25 31.93
C LEU A 846 7.90 -3.51 30.63
N GLY A 847 8.66 -2.46 30.30
CA GLY A 847 8.24 -1.48 29.32
C GLY A 847 7.01 -0.71 29.79
N SER A 848 6.58 0.29 29.02
CA SER A 848 5.30 0.96 29.26
C SER A 848 4.48 0.86 27.99
N PRO A 849 3.29 0.24 27.98
CA PRO A 849 2.40 0.39 26.84
C PRO A 849 2.05 1.88 26.77
N PRO A 850 2.42 2.60 25.69
CA PRO A 850 1.88 3.93 25.49
C PRO A 850 0.37 3.79 25.35
N ALA A 851 -0.40 4.77 25.82
CA ALA A 851 -1.75 4.92 25.31
C ALA A 851 -1.60 5.36 23.85
N VAL A 852 -1.70 4.39 22.94
CA VAL A 852 -1.60 4.60 21.50
C VAL A 852 -3.00 4.75 20.94
N THR A 853 -3.22 5.82 20.20
CA THR A 853 -4.34 5.91 19.27
C THR A 853 -3.78 6.18 17.88
N THR A 854 -4.30 5.46 16.89
CA THR A 854 -4.00 5.66 15.48
C THR A 854 -5.24 6.18 14.76
N GLY A 855 -5.02 6.95 13.70
CA GLY A 855 -6.08 7.27 12.75
C GLY A 855 -6.49 6.03 11.95
N GLN A 856 -7.60 6.13 11.23
CA GLN A 856 -8.02 5.11 10.26
C GLN A 856 -7.84 5.64 8.86
N ASP A 857 -7.37 4.80 7.94
CA ASP A 857 -7.27 5.15 6.52
C ASP A 857 -8.66 5.37 5.92
N ALA A 858 -8.68 6.13 4.83
CA ALA A 858 -9.88 6.28 4.03
C ALA A 858 -10.29 4.91 3.47
N THR A 859 -11.58 4.57 3.54
CA THR A 859 -12.09 3.31 3.00
C THR A 859 -12.81 3.55 1.68
N PRO A 860 -12.75 2.62 0.72
CA PRO A 860 -13.56 2.68 -0.49
C PRO A 860 -15.04 2.38 -0.20
N ALA A 861 -15.92 2.74 -1.13
CA ALA A 861 -17.28 2.23 -1.19
C ALA A 861 -17.27 0.75 -1.60
N ILE A 862 -18.06 -0.07 -0.92
CA ILE A 862 -18.15 -1.52 -1.15
C ILE A 862 -19.63 -1.93 -1.26
N ILE A 863 -19.98 -2.68 -2.31
CA ILE A 863 -21.29 -3.33 -2.47
C ILE A 863 -21.07 -4.84 -2.60
N THR A 864 -21.72 -5.63 -1.75
CA THR A 864 -21.72 -7.10 -1.84
C THR A 864 -23.06 -7.58 -2.40
N GLY A 865 -23.02 -8.31 -3.50
CA GLY A 865 -24.16 -8.86 -4.22
C GLY A 865 -24.74 -10.13 -3.57
N ALA A 866 -25.62 -10.82 -4.29
CA ALA A 866 -26.27 -12.04 -3.78
C ALA A 866 -25.27 -13.21 -3.69
N ASP A 867 -25.71 -14.29 -3.05
CA ASP A 867 -25.05 -15.60 -3.12
C ASP A 867 -25.22 -16.18 -4.53
N LEU A 868 -24.10 -16.45 -5.19
CA LEU A 868 -24.03 -16.95 -6.57
C LEU A 868 -23.41 -18.35 -6.64
N LEU A 869 -23.50 -19.14 -5.56
CA LEU A 869 -23.18 -20.58 -5.53
C LEU A 869 -23.95 -21.37 -6.60
N THR A 870 -25.16 -20.92 -6.93
CA THR A 870 -25.96 -21.47 -8.03
C THR A 870 -25.98 -20.51 -9.22
N PRO A 871 -25.95 -21.02 -10.47
CA PRO A 871 -25.91 -20.16 -11.64
C PRO A 871 -27.22 -19.38 -11.80
N VAL A 872 -27.11 -18.16 -12.35
CA VAL A 872 -28.24 -17.27 -12.60
C VAL A 872 -28.69 -17.30 -14.06
N ASP A 873 -30.02 -17.26 -14.28
CA ASP A 873 -30.62 -17.18 -15.62
C ASP A 873 -30.73 -15.73 -16.10
N LEU A 874 -29.86 -15.34 -17.03
CA LEU A 874 -29.76 -14.03 -17.65
C LEU A 874 -30.24 -14.00 -19.11
N ARG A 875 -30.89 -15.07 -19.62
CA ARG A 875 -31.34 -15.16 -21.03
C ARG A 875 -32.19 -13.99 -21.49
N GLN A 876 -33.08 -13.53 -20.62
CA GLN A 876 -34.03 -12.47 -20.97
C GLN A 876 -33.42 -11.08 -20.80
N ARG A 877 -32.60 -10.90 -19.76
CA ARG A 877 -32.08 -9.61 -19.28
C ARG A 877 -30.71 -9.84 -18.65
N SER A 878 -29.66 -9.42 -19.35
CA SER A 878 -28.27 -9.59 -18.93
C SER A 878 -27.53 -8.29 -18.63
N LEU A 879 -28.14 -7.13 -18.90
CA LEU A 879 -27.52 -5.84 -18.68
C LEU A 879 -27.61 -5.39 -17.22
N LEU A 880 -26.48 -4.92 -16.70
CA LEU A 880 -26.32 -4.34 -15.36
C LEU A 880 -25.87 -2.88 -15.48
N ARG A 881 -26.52 -1.94 -14.78
CA ARG A 881 -26.12 -0.52 -14.78
C ARG A 881 -25.35 -0.17 -13.50
N LEU A 882 -24.09 0.27 -13.64
CA LEU A 882 -23.20 0.61 -12.52
C LEU A 882 -22.71 2.05 -12.58
N GLY A 883 -22.90 2.82 -11.52
CA GLY A 883 -22.23 4.10 -11.32
C GLY A 883 -21.07 3.99 -10.33
N VAL A 884 -19.92 4.57 -10.68
CA VAL A 884 -18.67 4.51 -9.89
C VAL A 884 -18.14 5.92 -9.69
N ASP A 885 -17.93 6.33 -8.43
CA ASP A 885 -17.27 7.57 -7.99
C ASP A 885 -17.84 8.86 -8.60
N GLY A 886 -19.16 8.90 -8.78
CA GLY A 886 -19.86 10.03 -9.40
C GLY A 886 -19.64 10.14 -10.92
N ALA A 887 -18.89 9.20 -11.52
CA ALA A 887 -18.86 9.02 -12.95
C ALA A 887 -20.22 8.51 -13.45
N ARG A 888 -20.45 8.71 -14.73
CA ARG A 888 -21.69 8.32 -15.40
C ARG A 888 -21.92 6.81 -15.27
N PRO A 889 -23.14 6.36 -14.96
CA PRO A 889 -23.43 4.93 -14.93
C PRO A 889 -23.22 4.25 -16.29
N VAL A 890 -22.60 3.07 -16.28
CA VAL A 890 -22.29 2.26 -17.47
C VAL A 890 -23.14 0.99 -17.47
N ASP A 891 -23.63 0.59 -18.64
CA ASP A 891 -24.38 -0.65 -18.84
C ASP A 891 -23.42 -1.76 -19.27
N ILE A 892 -23.44 -2.88 -18.55
CA ILE A 892 -22.52 -4.01 -18.74
C ILE A 892 -23.34 -5.27 -19.02
N ASP A 893 -23.05 -5.97 -20.12
CA ASP A 893 -23.60 -7.30 -20.36
C ASP A 893 -22.86 -8.32 -19.50
N VAL A 894 -23.54 -8.88 -18.51
CA VAL A 894 -22.96 -9.83 -17.56
C VAL A 894 -23.36 -11.28 -17.85
N ALA A 895 -23.93 -11.58 -19.02
CA ALA A 895 -24.23 -12.96 -19.40
C ALA A 895 -22.94 -13.78 -19.64
N GLY A 896 -22.94 -15.00 -19.12
CA GLY A 896 -21.94 -16.01 -19.44
C GLY A 896 -22.13 -16.60 -20.83
N PHE A 897 -21.28 -17.57 -21.19
CA PHE A 897 -21.36 -18.24 -22.49
C PHE A 897 -22.73 -18.91 -22.72
N ALA A 898 -23.32 -19.43 -21.64
CA ALA A 898 -24.69 -19.96 -21.61
C ALA A 898 -25.57 -19.06 -20.72
N PRO A 899 -26.32 -18.09 -21.27
CA PRO A 899 -27.04 -17.10 -20.47
C PRO A 899 -28.04 -17.70 -19.46
N GLN A 900 -28.57 -18.89 -19.70
CA GLN A 900 -29.47 -19.59 -18.76
C GLN A 900 -28.78 -20.09 -17.48
N THR A 901 -27.46 -20.20 -17.49
CA THR A 901 -26.65 -20.78 -16.43
C THR A 901 -25.36 -19.99 -16.30
N THR A 902 -25.46 -18.70 -16.00
CA THR A 902 -24.29 -17.83 -15.84
C THR A 902 -23.72 -17.95 -14.42
N PHE A 903 -22.42 -18.17 -14.30
CA PHE A 903 -21.73 -18.30 -13.00
C PHE A 903 -20.96 -17.03 -12.61
N LEU A 904 -20.64 -16.89 -11.31
CA LEU A 904 -19.89 -15.76 -10.78
C LEU A 904 -18.54 -15.53 -11.49
N HIS A 905 -17.80 -16.60 -11.79
CA HIS A 905 -16.51 -16.51 -12.48
C HIS A 905 -16.63 -15.99 -13.93
N GLU A 906 -17.82 -16.00 -14.53
CA GLU A 906 -18.09 -15.40 -15.84
C GLU A 906 -18.50 -13.92 -15.69
N ILE A 907 -19.25 -13.58 -14.63
CA ILE A 907 -19.72 -12.22 -14.35
C ILE A 907 -18.54 -11.29 -14.01
N VAL A 908 -17.62 -11.74 -13.16
CA VAL A 908 -16.49 -10.92 -12.68
C VAL A 908 -15.61 -10.38 -13.83
N PRO A 909 -15.15 -11.22 -14.79
CA PRO A 909 -14.40 -10.74 -15.94
C PRO A 909 -15.16 -9.75 -16.82
N GLN A 910 -16.48 -9.94 -17.02
CA GLN A 910 -17.29 -9.01 -17.84
C GLN A 910 -17.36 -7.61 -17.21
N ILE A 911 -17.51 -7.53 -15.88
CA ILE A 911 -17.48 -6.25 -15.18
C ILE A 911 -16.08 -5.64 -15.23
N ASN A 912 -15.04 -6.43 -14.98
CA ASN A 912 -13.65 -5.95 -14.97
C ASN A 912 -13.11 -5.59 -16.37
N ALA A 913 -13.72 -6.09 -17.45
CA ALA A 913 -13.40 -5.67 -18.80
C ALA A 913 -13.84 -4.21 -19.06
N VAL A 914 -14.88 -3.74 -18.37
CA VAL A 914 -15.40 -2.36 -18.49
C VAL A 914 -14.78 -1.44 -17.43
N VAL A 915 -14.70 -1.89 -16.18
CA VAL A 915 -14.07 -1.14 -15.09
C VAL A 915 -13.04 -2.04 -14.39
N PRO A 916 -11.76 -1.95 -14.79
CA PRO A 916 -10.71 -2.83 -14.25
C PRO A 916 -10.62 -2.79 -12.73
N GLY A 917 -10.63 -3.97 -12.11
CA GLY A 917 -10.46 -4.14 -10.66
C GLY A 917 -11.70 -3.81 -9.81
N LEU A 918 -12.84 -3.47 -10.43
CA LEU A 918 -14.06 -3.13 -9.72
C LEU A 918 -14.69 -4.35 -9.02
N ALA A 919 -14.71 -5.51 -9.69
CA ALA A 919 -15.41 -6.69 -9.25
C ALA A 919 -14.46 -7.81 -8.78
N VAL A 920 -14.82 -8.49 -7.71
CA VAL A 920 -14.14 -9.69 -7.22
C VAL A 920 -15.13 -10.70 -6.67
N ALA A 921 -14.78 -11.98 -6.72
CA ALA A 921 -15.49 -13.02 -5.97
C ALA A 921 -14.97 -13.04 -4.51
N THR A 922 -15.87 -13.01 -3.55
CA THR A 922 -15.52 -13.24 -2.14
C THR A 922 -15.33 -14.74 -1.87
N ASP A 923 -14.70 -15.09 -0.75
CA ASP A 923 -14.54 -16.49 -0.31
C ASP A 923 -15.89 -17.25 -0.16
N ASP A 924 -16.98 -16.52 0.10
CA ASP A 924 -18.35 -17.07 0.20
C ASP A 924 -19.12 -17.05 -1.15
N ASP A 925 -18.43 -17.02 -2.30
CA ASP A 925 -19.04 -17.03 -3.65
C ASP A 925 -20.08 -15.92 -3.91
N ARG A 926 -19.83 -14.73 -3.36
CA ARG A 926 -20.61 -13.51 -3.64
C ARG A 926 -19.81 -12.57 -4.54
N LEU A 927 -20.50 -11.84 -5.39
CA LEU A 927 -19.90 -10.74 -6.14
C LEU A 927 -19.68 -9.54 -5.20
N GLN A 928 -18.47 -9.03 -5.08
CA GLN A 928 -18.18 -7.77 -4.40
C GLN A 928 -17.68 -6.73 -5.40
N LEU A 929 -18.32 -5.56 -5.39
CA LEU A 929 -17.83 -4.37 -6.07
C LEU A 929 -17.07 -3.49 -5.07
N THR A 930 -15.87 -3.05 -5.43
CA THR A 930 -15.05 -2.14 -4.63
C THR A 930 -14.63 -0.96 -5.49
N SER A 931 -14.95 0.26 -5.05
CA SER A 931 -14.58 1.46 -5.79
C SER A 931 -13.05 1.58 -5.91
N PRO A 932 -12.53 2.04 -7.07
CA PRO A 932 -11.10 2.26 -7.27
C PRO A 932 -10.57 3.46 -6.49
N THR A 933 -11.44 4.33 -5.96
CA THR A 933 -11.06 5.45 -5.09
C THR A 933 -11.43 5.18 -3.64
N VAL A 934 -10.85 5.95 -2.72
CA VAL A 934 -11.12 5.89 -1.27
C VAL A 934 -11.62 7.22 -0.75
N GLY A 935 -12.30 7.24 0.40
CA GLY A 935 -12.73 8.49 1.05
C GLY A 935 -14.18 8.87 0.75
N ALA A 936 -14.59 10.06 1.17
CA ALA A 936 -15.97 10.53 1.01
C ALA A 936 -16.37 10.79 -0.43
N GLN A 937 -15.44 10.87 -1.38
CA GLN A 937 -15.73 10.94 -2.82
C GLN A 937 -15.96 9.55 -3.43
N SER A 938 -15.49 8.49 -2.77
CA SER A 938 -15.71 7.11 -3.21
C SER A 938 -17.19 6.74 -3.11
N ARG A 939 -17.77 6.32 -4.23
CA ARG A 939 -19.21 6.01 -4.36
C ARG A 939 -19.39 4.82 -5.30
N LEU A 940 -20.27 3.91 -4.94
CA LEU A 940 -20.75 2.88 -5.86
C LEU A 940 -22.27 2.93 -5.89
N SER A 941 -22.83 2.69 -7.06
CA SER A 941 -24.27 2.54 -7.25
C SER A 941 -24.55 1.43 -8.25
N VAL A 942 -25.43 0.51 -7.89
CA VAL A 942 -26.07 -0.43 -8.81
C VAL A 942 -27.46 0.13 -9.07
N LEU A 943 -27.75 0.49 -10.32
CA LEU A 943 -28.96 1.22 -10.67
C LEU A 943 -29.93 0.36 -11.47
N PRO A 944 -31.24 0.66 -11.41
CA PRO A 944 -32.20 0.09 -12.35
C PRO A 944 -31.90 0.53 -13.78
N LEU A 945 -31.96 -0.43 -14.72
CA LEU A 945 -31.77 -0.15 -16.14
C LEU A 945 -32.98 0.59 -16.73
N ARG A 946 -34.18 0.15 -16.34
CA ARG A 946 -35.46 0.57 -16.92
C ARG A 946 -36.50 0.89 -15.86
N TYR A 947 -37.38 1.81 -16.25
CA TYR A 947 -38.53 2.23 -15.48
C TYR A 947 -39.78 2.21 -16.35
N LEU A 948 -40.92 1.92 -15.74
CA LEU A 948 -42.22 2.31 -16.27
C LEU A 948 -42.54 3.71 -15.73
N GLU A 949 -42.74 4.66 -16.64
CA GLU A 949 -43.01 6.05 -16.27
C GLU A 949 -44.50 6.35 -16.40
N LEU A 950 -45.08 6.93 -15.34
CA LEU A 950 -46.41 7.51 -15.34
C LEU A 950 -46.26 9.03 -15.29
N ILE A 951 -46.73 9.71 -16.34
CA ILE A 951 -46.78 11.18 -16.38
C ILE A 951 -48.17 11.62 -15.94
N GLU A 952 -48.26 12.33 -14.83
CA GLU A 952 -49.52 12.85 -14.28
C GLU A 952 -49.74 14.30 -14.73
N TYR A 953 -50.66 14.52 -15.67
CA TYR A 953 -51.10 15.87 -16.00
C TYR A 953 -52.20 16.31 -15.04
N PRO A 954 -52.02 17.38 -14.24
CA PRO A 954 -53.11 17.92 -13.45
C PRO A 954 -54.24 18.41 -14.37
N PRO A 955 -55.52 18.12 -14.07
CA PRO A 955 -56.62 18.60 -14.88
C PRO A 955 -56.68 20.13 -14.82
N ALA A 956 -56.80 20.78 -15.98
CA ALA A 956 -57.10 22.20 -16.08
C ALA A 956 -58.62 22.38 -16.31
N PRO A 957 -59.26 23.42 -15.72
CA PRO A 957 -60.63 23.77 -16.06
C PRO A 957 -60.77 24.01 -17.56
N LEU A 958 -61.83 23.47 -18.16
CA LEU A 958 -62.19 23.76 -19.54
C LEU A 958 -63.21 24.91 -19.55
N ASP A 959 -62.79 26.07 -20.05
CA ASP A 959 -63.71 27.17 -20.30
C ASP A 959 -64.51 26.89 -21.58
N ILE A 960 -65.83 26.75 -21.43
CA ILE A 960 -66.73 26.63 -22.57
C ILE A 960 -66.92 28.03 -23.20
N PRO A 961 -66.81 28.18 -24.53
CA PRO A 961 -67.03 29.47 -25.19
C PRO A 961 -68.38 30.08 -24.81
N VAL A 962 -68.40 31.40 -24.55
CA VAL A 962 -69.62 32.14 -24.18
C VAL A 962 -70.69 31.95 -25.24
N GLN A 963 -71.87 31.47 -24.84
CA GLN A 963 -72.99 31.25 -25.73
C GLN A 963 -74.07 32.34 -25.53
N SER A 964 -74.55 32.91 -26.63
CA SER A 964 -75.72 33.78 -26.60
C SER A 964 -76.99 32.93 -26.59
N VAL A 965 -77.76 33.01 -25.50
CA VAL A 965 -78.98 32.23 -25.31
C VAL A 965 -80.23 33.12 -25.24
N ARG A 966 -81.35 32.61 -25.73
CA ARG A 966 -82.70 33.19 -25.59
C ARG A 966 -83.59 32.25 -24.77
N HIS A 967 -84.77 32.70 -24.35
CA HIS A 967 -85.74 31.83 -23.69
C HIS A 967 -86.01 30.54 -24.49
N GLY A 968 -85.95 29.39 -23.81
CA GLY A 968 -86.15 28.08 -24.42
C GLY A 968 -84.94 27.51 -25.18
N SER A 969 -83.80 28.22 -25.22
CA SER A 969 -82.56 27.69 -25.82
C SER A 969 -82.09 26.43 -25.09
N ARG A 970 -81.46 25.53 -25.86
CA ARG A 970 -80.91 24.27 -25.36
C ARG A 970 -79.54 24.07 -25.98
N TRP A 971 -78.61 23.56 -25.19
CA TRP A 971 -77.29 23.13 -25.67
C TRP A 971 -76.91 21.84 -24.95
N PRO A 972 -76.24 20.90 -25.63
CA PRO A 972 -75.67 19.74 -24.97
C PRO A 972 -74.45 20.17 -24.14
N MET A 973 -74.26 19.54 -22.99
CA MET A 973 -73.05 19.66 -22.19
C MET A 973 -72.58 18.25 -21.86
N THR A 974 -71.37 17.91 -22.30
CA THR A 974 -70.73 16.62 -22.04
C THR A 974 -69.51 16.88 -21.18
N ASN A 975 -69.36 16.13 -20.09
CA ASN A 975 -68.11 16.11 -19.33
C ASN A 975 -67.24 14.95 -19.85
N ASP A 976 -66.41 15.24 -20.84
CA ASP A 976 -65.36 14.33 -21.34
C ASP A 976 -64.03 14.51 -20.57
N GLY A 977 -64.06 15.21 -19.43
CA GLY A 977 -62.89 15.52 -18.62
C GLY A 977 -62.42 14.35 -17.76
N ALA A 978 -61.19 14.46 -17.26
CA ALA A 978 -60.54 13.42 -16.45
C ALA A 978 -61.13 13.23 -15.04
N ALA A 979 -62.13 14.01 -14.65
CA ALA A 979 -62.77 13.93 -13.33
C ALA A 979 -64.27 14.24 -13.37
N ALA A 980 -65.03 13.63 -12.46
CA ALA A 980 -66.43 13.95 -12.22
C ALA A 980 -66.51 15.24 -11.38
N VAL A 981 -66.57 16.39 -12.05
CA VAL A 981 -66.66 17.72 -11.43
C VAL A 981 -68.01 18.37 -11.73
N ASP A 982 -68.48 19.21 -10.80
CA ASP A 982 -69.66 20.05 -11.00
C ASP A 982 -69.33 21.23 -11.91
N ALA A 983 -70.28 21.61 -12.77
CA ALA A 983 -70.12 22.77 -13.64
C ALA A 983 -70.52 24.07 -12.92
N GLU A 984 -69.71 25.10 -13.14
CA GLU A 984 -70.02 26.46 -12.76
C GLU A 984 -70.69 27.18 -13.93
N PHE A 985 -71.80 27.88 -13.67
CA PHE A 985 -72.53 28.64 -14.67
C PHE A 985 -72.45 30.14 -14.38
N ALA A 986 -72.04 30.91 -15.38
CA ALA A 986 -72.18 32.36 -15.38
C ALA A 986 -73.24 32.78 -16.42
N LEU A 987 -74.26 33.52 -15.99
CA LEU A 987 -75.30 34.08 -16.84
C LEU A 987 -75.22 35.61 -16.80
N ALA A 988 -74.63 36.21 -17.83
CA ALA A 988 -74.65 37.65 -18.02
C ALA A 988 -75.99 38.09 -18.64
N ALA A 989 -76.60 39.16 -18.11
CA ALA A 989 -77.87 39.71 -18.57
C ALA A 989 -77.71 41.13 -19.15
N PRO A 990 -77.24 41.30 -20.41
CA PRO A 990 -76.95 42.62 -20.98
C PRO A 990 -78.13 43.60 -20.98
N LEU A 991 -79.36 43.08 -21.07
CA LEU A 991 -80.61 43.87 -21.08
C LEU A 991 -81.48 43.60 -19.84
N GLY A 992 -80.97 42.86 -18.86
CA GLY A 992 -81.71 42.35 -17.72
C GLY A 992 -82.58 41.13 -18.06
N VAL A 993 -82.91 40.33 -17.04
CA VAL A 993 -83.79 39.15 -17.17
C VAL A 993 -84.52 38.88 -15.86
N SER A 994 -85.84 38.66 -15.92
CA SER A 994 -86.64 38.31 -14.75
C SER A 994 -86.76 36.81 -14.57
N GLY A 995 -86.38 36.31 -13.40
CA GLY A 995 -86.53 34.91 -13.00
C GLY A 995 -85.92 33.89 -13.97
N PRO A 996 -84.63 34.03 -14.34
CA PRO A 996 -83.98 33.07 -15.23
C PRO A 996 -84.02 31.65 -14.63
N THR A 997 -84.18 30.66 -15.51
CA THR A 997 -84.27 29.24 -15.13
C THR A 997 -83.30 28.43 -15.97
N LEU A 998 -82.48 27.61 -15.31
CA LEU A 998 -81.67 26.57 -15.94
C LEU A 998 -82.35 25.22 -15.70
N VAL A 999 -82.53 24.44 -16.77
CA VAL A 999 -83.16 23.13 -16.71
C VAL A 999 -82.18 22.08 -17.20
N ASN A 1000 -81.81 21.13 -16.34
CA ASN A 1000 -81.09 19.95 -16.76
C ASN A 1000 -82.11 18.91 -17.24
N MET A 1001 -82.30 18.85 -18.56
CA MET A 1001 -83.28 17.96 -19.18
C MET A 1001 -82.93 16.47 -19.02
N THR A 1002 -81.65 16.14 -18.84
CA THR A 1002 -81.18 14.74 -18.70
C THR A 1002 -81.45 14.20 -17.31
N LEU A 1003 -81.16 14.99 -16.28
CA LEU A 1003 -81.31 14.60 -14.88
C LEU A 1003 -82.68 14.98 -14.29
N GLY A 1004 -83.51 15.73 -15.04
CA GLY A 1004 -84.87 16.08 -14.65
C GLY A 1004 -84.98 17.14 -13.56
N TRP A 1005 -83.92 17.91 -13.28
CA TRP A 1005 -83.93 18.99 -12.29
C TRP A 1005 -83.90 20.38 -12.93
N GLN A 1006 -84.36 21.39 -12.18
CA GLN A 1006 -84.33 22.79 -12.58
C GLN A 1006 -83.84 23.67 -11.44
N ILE A 1007 -83.06 24.69 -11.78
CA ILE A 1007 -82.70 25.81 -10.90
C ILE A 1007 -83.45 27.03 -11.43
N ARG A 1008 -84.34 27.58 -10.62
CA ARG A 1008 -85.07 28.81 -10.93
C ARG A 1008 -84.66 29.89 -9.96
N LEU A 1009 -84.25 31.03 -10.50
CA LEU A 1009 -84.00 32.21 -9.69
C LEU A 1009 -85.31 32.97 -9.49
N LEU A 1010 -85.55 33.37 -8.25
CA LEU A 1010 -86.75 34.14 -7.86
C LEU A 1010 -86.48 35.64 -7.82
N ILE A 1011 -85.38 36.08 -8.42
CA ILE A 1011 -84.95 37.47 -8.53
C ILE A 1011 -84.92 37.90 -10.01
N ALA A 1012 -84.92 39.21 -10.25
CA ALA A 1012 -84.59 39.78 -11.54
C ALA A 1012 -83.11 40.21 -11.55
N LEU A 1013 -82.42 39.93 -12.64
CA LEU A 1013 -81.09 40.48 -12.93
C LEU A 1013 -81.28 41.78 -13.70
N SER A 1014 -80.69 42.87 -13.21
CA SER A 1014 -80.66 44.18 -13.88
C SER A 1014 -79.77 44.13 -15.15
N PRO A 1015 -79.88 45.11 -16.05
CA PRO A 1015 -78.96 45.24 -17.18
C PRO A 1015 -77.50 45.23 -16.71
N HIS A 1016 -76.69 44.40 -17.37
CA HIS A 1016 -75.25 44.19 -17.11
C HIS A 1016 -74.90 43.47 -15.81
N GLU A 1017 -75.87 42.94 -15.06
CA GLU A 1017 -75.58 42.02 -13.96
C GLU A 1017 -75.21 40.62 -14.48
N THR A 1018 -74.34 39.93 -13.73
CA THR A 1018 -73.96 38.55 -14.00
C THR A 1018 -74.30 37.68 -12.82
N LEU A 1019 -75.09 36.64 -13.07
CA LEU A 1019 -75.35 35.62 -12.08
C LEU A 1019 -74.28 34.53 -12.18
N ARG A 1020 -73.66 34.20 -11.06
CA ARG A 1020 -72.77 33.04 -10.92
C ARG A 1020 -73.48 31.96 -10.10
N ILE A 1021 -73.48 30.72 -10.58
CA ILE A 1021 -74.04 29.55 -9.89
C ILE A 1021 -72.97 28.47 -9.84
N TRP A 1022 -72.67 27.99 -8.64
CA TRP A 1022 -71.69 26.92 -8.42
C TRP A 1022 -72.15 26.02 -7.28
N ARG A 1023 -71.51 24.87 -7.12
CA ARG A 1023 -71.70 24.04 -5.92
C ARG A 1023 -70.54 24.28 -4.97
N ASP A 1024 -70.86 24.71 -3.77
CA ASP A 1024 -69.92 24.79 -2.66
C ASP A 1024 -69.84 23.42 -1.95
N PRO A 1025 -68.63 22.92 -1.63
CA PRO A 1025 -68.46 21.62 -0.98
C PRO A 1025 -69.17 21.49 0.38
N GLU A 1026 -69.30 22.59 1.13
CA GLU A 1026 -69.89 22.59 2.48
C GLU A 1026 -71.36 23.03 2.46
N ARG A 1027 -71.69 24.02 1.61
CA ARG A 1027 -73.00 24.69 1.60
C ARG A 1027 -73.93 24.20 0.49
N GLY A 1028 -73.47 23.31 -0.38
CA GLY A 1028 -74.25 22.82 -1.52
C GLY A 1028 -74.38 23.87 -2.61
N LEU A 1029 -75.49 23.87 -3.36
CA LEU A 1029 -75.70 24.82 -4.46
C LEU A 1029 -75.73 26.28 -3.96
N GLN A 1030 -74.85 27.12 -4.49
CA GLN A 1030 -74.74 28.55 -4.19
C GLN A 1030 -74.97 29.38 -5.46
N ALA A 1031 -75.36 30.63 -5.25
CA ALA A 1031 -75.44 31.62 -6.32
C ALA A 1031 -75.12 33.03 -5.80
N SER A 1032 -74.41 33.83 -6.60
CA SER A 1032 -74.12 35.24 -6.34
C SER A 1032 -74.46 36.08 -7.57
N VAL A 1033 -74.83 37.35 -7.35
CA VAL A 1033 -75.10 38.30 -8.43
C VAL A 1033 -74.03 39.37 -8.40
N VAL A 1034 -73.19 39.36 -9.43
CA VAL A 1034 -72.14 40.35 -9.61
C VAL A 1034 -72.74 41.57 -10.32
N GLY A 1035 -72.66 42.73 -9.66
CA GLY A 1035 -73.10 44.01 -10.22
C GLY A 1035 -72.26 44.46 -11.41
N ALA A 1036 -72.76 45.42 -12.19
CA ALA A 1036 -72.06 45.96 -13.37
C ALA A 1036 -70.68 46.58 -13.07
N ALA A 1037 -70.39 46.90 -11.81
CA ALA A 1037 -69.11 47.43 -11.33
C ALA A 1037 -68.15 46.36 -10.77
N GLY A 1038 -68.58 45.09 -10.68
CA GLY A 1038 -67.78 43.99 -10.13
C GLY A 1038 -67.97 43.72 -8.63
N ASP A 1039 -68.91 44.38 -7.97
CA ASP A 1039 -69.27 44.10 -6.58
C ASP A 1039 -70.17 42.84 -6.50
N GLU A 1040 -69.82 41.89 -5.62
CA GLU A 1040 -70.49 40.57 -5.44
C GLU A 1040 -71.62 40.54 -4.40
#